data_AF-A0A7X8TNS2-F1
#
_entry.id   AF-A0A7X8TNS2-F1
#
_cell.length_a   1.000
_cell.length_b   1.000
_cell.length_c   1.000
_cell.angle_alpha   90.00
_cell.angle_beta   90.00
_cell.angle_gamma   90.00
#
_symmetry.space_group_name_H-M   'P 1'
#
loop_
_entity.id
_entity.type
_entity.pdbx_description
1 polymer ?
#
loop_
_entity_poly.entity_id
_entity_poly.type
_entity_poly.pdbx_seq_one_letter_code
_entity_poly.pdbx_strand_id
1 'polypeptide(L)'
;MTTSTKVLIKLPRSHKDGHLFEVNDSAADWIEQYQHFKGVTKSILELLNLIALRGFSSKDGLVSTTELVDATDGKLTRAAIQQRLRAAVASGLFEQTPVRFEEGLAGKTMLHHFVNPSQLISTLGAASLVTEKVKLNEKQKRSKALAQTQVNKRLLNEHGLNIPPSMKDEAEQFVVSPTNWAGIIDQALAPPRTRKHYQKSMVSISGTRAVIETRSSKNIMTVDDLMTLFALFTLTVQYHDHHKDQYQLDASQVPNKTPLYITDILSLRGKKDSGPARDSIRDSIERIEYTDFQLHELTGRWLSENMPEGFKSDRFRFLARTITASEEAPTEGSDGEIRIKPNLYILVWEPSFYEELLTRDYFFLFPPEILKQHTLVFQLYSYFRSRMVRRHSDAMLLSELNQKLARNIEWRRFSMDLLRELRRLSDGKGDDSLFVVNLWGYHLTIEATGEAKNRDYHVAIQCDAEEVLRYSRARTTNAGKRNMAPTLPNPLRNEMVSRKQLDELSGIIDGEFEPIQRKPRSTNGNLGRRVKLRKHLVEINADEITITLSKYTSPEALERSISALSAMTGHSYASIKEECSELLEKLDWLRVDEDVVNYSTLSQLVELYNSQNSHKHLSIERLIAGLAVRRKVCRQIFEGHLDDSVMTALEEMAV
;
A
#
# COMPACT_ATOMS: atom_id res chain seq x y z
N MET A 1 -1.34 -13.21 56.57
CA MET A 1 -2.43 -13.18 55.57
C MET A 1 -3.68 -12.70 56.27
N THR A 2 -4.09 -11.46 56.04
CA THR A 2 -5.29 -10.86 56.62
C THR A 2 -6.53 -11.40 55.92
N THR A 3 -7.43 -12.02 56.68
CA THR A 3 -8.73 -12.51 56.23
C THR A 3 -9.58 -11.34 55.70
N SER A 4 -9.70 -11.20 54.37
CA SER A 4 -10.60 -10.21 53.76
C SER A 4 -12.04 -10.59 54.05
N THR A 5 -12.66 -9.86 54.98
CA THR A 5 -14.07 -9.98 55.36
C THR A 5 -14.95 -9.67 54.15
N LYS A 6 -15.64 -10.69 53.60
CA LYS A 6 -16.59 -10.51 52.50
C LYS A 6 -17.91 -9.91 53.00
N VAL A 7 -18.36 -8.83 52.37
CA VAL A 7 -19.62 -8.15 52.70
C VAL A 7 -20.82 -8.94 52.16
N LEU A 8 -21.88 -9.10 52.96
CA LEU A 8 -23.11 -9.79 52.55
C LEU A 8 -24.06 -8.80 51.86
N ILE A 9 -24.46 -9.09 50.63
CA ILE A 9 -25.45 -8.34 49.85
C ILE A 9 -26.78 -9.08 49.89
N LYS A 10 -27.84 -8.36 50.27
CA LYS A 10 -29.19 -8.91 50.45
C LYS A 10 -29.98 -8.99 49.14
N LEU A 11 -31.03 -9.82 49.13
CA LEU A 11 -32.02 -9.84 48.05
C LEU A 11 -32.71 -8.47 47.91
N PRO A 12 -33.08 -8.04 46.68
CA PRO A 12 -33.18 -8.82 45.44
C PRO A 12 -31.90 -8.88 44.58
N ARG A 13 -30.76 -8.36 45.06
CA ARG A 13 -29.53 -8.27 44.24
C ARG A 13 -28.87 -9.62 44.04
N SER A 14 -28.29 -9.82 42.85
CA SER A 14 -27.58 -11.03 42.47
C SER A 14 -26.30 -10.73 41.66
N HIS A 15 -25.45 -11.73 41.46
CA HIS A 15 -24.25 -11.57 40.63
C HIS A 15 -24.54 -11.15 39.18
N LYS A 16 -25.76 -11.37 38.68
CA LYS A 16 -26.17 -10.96 37.32
C LYS A 16 -26.17 -9.42 37.17
N ASP A 17 -26.38 -8.71 38.27
CA ASP A 17 -26.43 -7.25 38.30
C ASP A 17 -25.06 -6.62 38.01
N GLY A 18 -23.99 -7.42 38.10
CA GLY A 18 -22.60 -7.06 37.84
C GLY A 18 -21.94 -6.39 39.04
N HIS A 19 -21.06 -5.41 38.82
CA HIS A 19 -20.40 -4.68 39.92
C HIS A 19 -21.38 -3.77 40.65
N LEU A 20 -21.13 -3.55 41.94
CA LEU A 20 -21.95 -2.73 42.82
C LEU A 20 -21.17 -1.49 43.26
N PHE A 21 -21.87 -0.37 43.40
CA PHE A 21 -21.36 0.90 43.88
C PHE A 21 -22.12 1.30 45.13
N GLU A 22 -21.40 1.61 46.20
CA GLU A 22 -22.01 2.19 47.39
C GLU A 22 -22.19 3.69 47.18
N VAL A 23 -23.40 4.17 47.43
CA VAL A 23 -23.74 5.58 47.28
C VAL A 23 -23.71 6.24 48.65
N ASN A 24 -22.92 7.30 48.74
CA ASN A 24 -22.84 8.17 49.89
C ASN A 24 -23.35 9.56 49.46
N ASP A 25 -24.10 10.24 50.31
CA ASP A 25 -24.60 11.60 50.04
C ASP A 25 -23.45 12.60 49.80
N SER A 26 -22.27 12.35 50.39
CA SER A 26 -21.06 13.15 50.15
C SER A 26 -20.38 12.89 48.79
N ALA A 27 -20.81 11.87 48.04
CA ALA A 27 -20.17 11.51 46.78
C ALA A 27 -20.37 12.59 45.70
N ALA A 28 -21.49 13.31 45.70
CA ALA A 28 -21.74 14.40 44.76
C ALA A 28 -20.70 15.53 44.89
N ASP A 29 -20.41 15.95 46.12
CA ASP A 29 -19.41 16.97 46.41
C ASP A 29 -17.99 16.48 46.07
N TRP A 30 -17.71 15.19 46.31
CA TRP A 30 -16.41 14.61 45.98
C TRP A 30 -16.16 14.50 44.48
N ILE A 31 -17.20 14.31 43.67
CA ILE A 31 -17.07 14.24 42.20
C ILE A 31 -16.58 15.57 41.62
N GLU A 32 -17.07 16.70 42.15
CA GLU A 32 -16.55 18.02 41.77
C GLU A 32 -15.09 18.20 42.17
N GLN A 33 -14.64 17.58 43.26
CA GLN A 33 -13.24 17.66 43.67
C GLN A 33 -12.34 16.71 42.85
N TYR A 34 -12.85 15.55 42.44
CA TYR A 34 -12.09 14.58 41.64
C TYR A 34 -11.63 15.13 40.29
N GLN A 35 -12.35 16.10 39.70
CA GLN A 35 -11.95 16.73 38.43
C GLN A 35 -10.58 17.42 38.49
N HIS A 36 -10.09 17.72 39.70
CA HIS A 36 -8.78 18.33 39.91
C HIS A 36 -7.64 17.31 39.97
N PHE A 37 -7.90 16.01 39.97
CA PHE A 37 -6.88 14.97 40.00
C PHE A 37 -6.46 14.53 38.58
N LYS A 38 -5.17 14.25 38.41
CA LYS A 38 -4.58 13.73 37.18
C LYS A 38 -5.17 12.36 36.85
N GLY A 39 -5.50 12.15 35.59
CA GLY A 39 -6.07 10.89 35.09
C GLY A 39 -7.60 10.82 35.14
N VAL A 40 -8.27 11.78 35.80
CA VAL A 40 -9.73 11.90 35.78
C VAL A 40 -10.17 12.54 34.47
N THR A 41 -10.70 11.72 33.57
CA THR A 41 -11.18 12.13 32.24
C THR A 41 -12.68 12.45 32.27
N LYS A 42 -13.18 13.16 31.25
CA LYS A 42 -14.62 13.44 31.11
C LYS A 42 -15.48 12.17 31.14
N SER A 43 -15.00 11.09 30.53
CA SER A 43 -15.72 9.80 30.52
C SER A 43 -15.78 9.12 31.90
N ILE A 44 -14.78 9.34 32.75
CA ILE A 44 -14.81 8.91 34.15
C ILE A 44 -15.84 9.75 34.91
N LEU A 45 -15.81 11.08 34.78
CA LEU A 45 -16.78 11.98 35.43
C LEU A 45 -18.23 11.66 35.04
N GLU A 46 -18.49 11.35 33.76
CA GLU A 46 -19.79 10.86 33.31
C GLU A 46 -20.25 9.61 34.06
N LEU A 47 -19.35 8.64 34.29
CA LEU A 47 -19.68 7.43 35.04
C LEU A 47 -19.99 7.77 36.50
N LEU A 48 -19.19 8.62 37.16
CA LEU A 48 -19.42 8.98 38.56
C LEU A 48 -20.72 9.76 38.74
N ASN A 49 -21.01 10.71 37.84
CA ASN A 49 -22.27 11.46 37.84
C ASN A 49 -23.47 10.55 37.64
N LEU A 50 -23.35 9.54 36.76
CA LEU A 50 -24.41 8.56 36.53
C LEU A 50 -24.65 7.70 37.78
N ILE A 51 -23.59 7.28 38.48
CA ILE A 51 -23.68 6.55 39.75
C ILE A 51 -24.37 7.39 40.82
N ALA A 52 -23.96 8.66 40.99
CA ALA A 52 -24.55 9.58 41.96
C ALA A 52 -26.03 9.85 41.64
N LEU A 53 -26.35 10.15 40.38
CA LEU A 53 -27.72 10.40 39.93
C LEU A 53 -28.64 9.19 40.18
N ARG A 54 -28.17 8.00 39.81
CA ARG A 54 -28.94 6.77 40.05
C ARG A 54 -29.03 6.43 41.53
N GLY A 55 -28.00 6.81 42.29
CA GLY A 55 -27.92 6.64 43.74
C GLY A 55 -29.05 7.32 44.52
N PHE A 56 -29.47 8.51 44.10
CA PHE A 56 -30.64 9.19 44.71
C PHE A 56 -31.94 8.39 44.59
N SER A 57 -32.04 7.49 43.60
CA SER A 57 -33.21 6.63 43.40
C SER A 57 -33.04 5.22 44.00
N SER A 58 -31.89 4.94 44.65
CA SER A 58 -31.62 3.64 45.25
C SER A 58 -32.37 3.46 46.57
N LYS A 59 -32.91 2.27 46.80
CA LYS A 59 -33.65 1.92 48.03
C LYS A 59 -32.78 1.25 49.09
N ASP A 60 -31.63 0.73 48.69
CA ASP A 60 -30.72 -0.06 49.54
C ASP A 60 -29.31 0.53 49.60
N GLY A 61 -29.14 1.78 49.12
CA GLY A 61 -27.86 2.50 49.12
C GLY A 61 -26.85 1.99 48.09
N LEU A 62 -27.25 1.05 47.23
CA LEU A 62 -26.39 0.44 46.23
C LEU A 62 -26.85 0.78 44.80
N VAL A 63 -25.91 0.85 43.87
CA VAL A 63 -26.19 0.95 42.43
C VAL A 63 -25.41 -0.12 41.70
N SER A 64 -26.06 -0.85 40.81
CA SER A 64 -25.44 -1.91 40.02
C SER A 64 -25.06 -1.44 38.62
N THR A 65 -24.11 -2.14 37.99
CA THR A 65 -23.78 -1.88 36.58
C THR A 65 -24.95 -2.06 35.64
N THR A 66 -25.92 -2.92 35.97
CA THR A 66 -27.12 -3.13 35.14
C THR A 66 -28.03 -1.91 35.20
N GLU A 67 -28.26 -1.37 36.39
CA GLU A 67 -29.05 -0.14 36.57
C GLU A 67 -28.41 1.07 35.86
N LEU A 68 -27.08 1.12 35.75
CA LEU A 68 -26.38 2.16 34.99
C LEU A 68 -26.57 2.00 33.46
N VAL A 69 -26.61 0.77 32.96
CA VAL A 69 -26.91 0.51 31.53
C VAL A 69 -28.35 0.96 31.24
N ASP A 70 -29.29 0.59 32.10
CA ASP A 70 -30.70 0.93 31.97
C ASP A 70 -30.93 2.44 32.05
N ALA A 71 -30.23 3.14 32.95
CA ALA A 71 -30.32 4.60 33.09
C ALA A 71 -29.81 5.38 31.87
N THR A 72 -29.13 4.72 30.92
CA THR A 72 -28.62 5.34 29.69
C THR A 72 -29.32 4.85 28.42
N ASP A 73 -30.46 4.17 28.58
CA ASP A 73 -31.20 3.51 27.49
C ASP A 73 -30.29 2.60 26.63
N GLY A 74 -29.32 1.93 27.25
CA GLY A 74 -28.38 1.04 26.57
C GLY A 74 -27.29 1.74 25.74
N LYS A 75 -27.22 3.08 25.73
CA LYS A 75 -26.13 3.83 25.06
C LYS A 75 -24.76 3.54 25.67
N LEU A 76 -24.72 3.31 26.99
CA LEU A 76 -23.53 2.88 27.69
C LEU A 76 -23.55 1.36 27.92
N THR A 77 -22.70 0.64 27.19
CA THR A 77 -22.63 -0.83 27.32
C THR A 77 -21.92 -1.24 28.62
N ARG A 78 -22.21 -2.46 29.11
CA ARG A 78 -21.53 -3.04 30.29
C ARG A 78 -20.01 -3.04 30.13
N ALA A 79 -19.49 -3.30 28.93
CA ALA A 79 -18.06 -3.27 28.64
C ALA A 79 -17.46 -1.85 28.77
N ALA A 80 -18.17 -0.83 28.29
CA ALA A 80 -17.75 0.57 28.42
C ALA A 80 -17.71 1.01 29.89
N ILE A 81 -18.71 0.62 30.69
CA ILE A 81 -18.75 0.88 32.13
C ILE A 81 -17.56 0.19 32.83
N GLN A 82 -17.28 -1.07 32.54
CA GLN A 82 -16.13 -1.80 33.11
C GLN A 82 -14.78 -1.20 32.70
N GLN A 83 -14.64 -0.68 31.47
CA GLN A 83 -13.44 0.02 31.04
C GLN A 83 -13.23 1.31 31.83
N ARG A 84 -14.28 2.13 31.97
CA ARG A 84 -14.26 3.38 32.75
C ARG A 84 -14.01 3.10 34.24
N LEU A 85 -14.61 2.05 34.78
CA LEU A 85 -14.42 1.59 36.16
C LEU A 85 -12.98 1.17 36.44
N ARG A 86 -12.36 0.39 35.54
CA ARG A 86 -10.95 0.01 35.67
C ARG A 86 -10.03 1.23 35.69
N ALA A 87 -10.31 2.23 34.85
CA ALA A 87 -9.57 3.49 34.85
C ALA A 87 -9.78 4.28 36.16
N ALA A 88 -11.02 4.36 36.66
CA ALA A 88 -11.33 5.04 37.92
C ALA A 88 -10.66 4.38 39.14
N VAL A 89 -10.62 3.05 39.19
CA VAL A 89 -9.91 2.29 40.23
C VAL A 89 -8.39 2.52 40.12
N ALA A 90 -7.83 2.52 38.91
CA ALA A 90 -6.41 2.82 38.70
C ALA A 90 -6.02 4.25 39.12
N SER A 91 -6.96 5.19 39.02
CA SER A 91 -6.83 6.56 39.55
C SER A 91 -7.05 6.66 41.06
N GLY A 92 -7.38 5.56 41.74
CA GLY A 92 -7.61 5.52 43.19
C GLY A 92 -8.98 5.99 43.64
N LEU A 93 -9.91 6.32 42.73
CA LEU A 93 -11.21 6.91 43.07
C LEU A 93 -12.14 5.95 43.82
N PHE A 94 -11.90 4.63 43.68
CA PHE A 94 -12.71 3.59 44.31
C PHE A 94 -11.86 2.59 45.08
N GLU A 95 -12.31 2.25 46.28
CA GLU A 95 -11.82 1.08 47.04
C GLU A 95 -12.69 -0.15 46.73
N GLN A 96 -12.05 -1.27 46.40
CA GLN A 96 -12.73 -2.49 45.97
C GLN A 96 -12.82 -3.50 47.11
N THR A 97 -14.04 -3.88 47.48
CA THR A 97 -14.30 -4.89 48.52
C THR A 97 -15.00 -6.12 47.91
N PRO A 98 -14.54 -7.35 48.20
CA PRO A 98 -15.19 -8.56 47.73
C PRO A 98 -16.52 -8.81 48.47
N VAL A 99 -17.54 -9.26 47.73
CA VAL A 99 -18.89 -9.51 48.28
C VAL A 99 -19.28 -10.99 48.25
N ARG A 100 -20.30 -11.34 49.03
CA ARG A 100 -21.09 -12.57 48.97
C ARG A 100 -22.57 -12.20 48.92
N PHE A 101 -23.39 -12.97 48.21
CA PHE A 101 -24.84 -12.77 48.15
C PHE A 101 -25.55 -13.71 49.13
N GLU A 102 -26.76 -13.35 49.56
CA GLU A 102 -27.64 -14.23 50.34
C GLU A 102 -27.98 -15.52 49.59
N GLU A 103 -28.19 -15.42 48.27
CA GLU A 103 -28.44 -16.58 47.40
C GLU A 103 -27.54 -16.56 46.16
N GLY A 104 -26.97 -17.72 45.82
CA GLY A 104 -26.18 -17.94 44.61
C GLY A 104 -24.68 -17.62 44.73
N LEU A 105 -23.96 -17.83 43.62
CA LEU A 105 -22.52 -17.61 43.53
C LEU A 105 -22.20 -16.12 43.42
N ALA A 106 -21.15 -15.65 44.10
CA ALA A 106 -20.69 -14.26 44.05
C ALA A 106 -19.99 -13.87 42.73
N GLY A 107 -19.53 -14.84 41.95
CA GLY A 107 -18.81 -14.59 40.70
C GLY A 107 -17.58 -13.69 40.88
N LYS A 108 -17.40 -12.72 39.97
CA LYS A 108 -16.35 -11.68 40.01
C LYS A 108 -16.89 -10.32 40.49
N THR A 109 -18.07 -10.30 41.10
CA THR A 109 -18.68 -9.06 41.55
C THR A 109 -17.89 -8.46 42.71
N MET A 110 -17.66 -7.17 42.64
CA MET A 110 -17.00 -6.37 43.68
C MET A 110 -17.90 -5.20 44.04
N LEU A 111 -17.82 -4.76 45.30
CA LEU A 111 -18.41 -3.52 45.80
C LEU A 111 -17.37 -2.41 45.77
N HIS A 112 -17.75 -1.26 45.21
CA HIS A 112 -16.89 -0.12 45.00
C HIS A 112 -17.32 1.04 45.90
N HIS A 113 -16.41 1.52 46.75
CA HIS A 113 -16.63 2.61 47.71
C HIS A 113 -15.89 3.85 47.24
N PHE A 114 -16.53 5.02 47.25
CA PHE A 114 -15.86 6.28 46.91
C PHE A 114 -14.81 6.62 47.96
N VAL A 115 -13.60 6.98 47.52
CA VAL A 115 -12.49 7.35 48.42
C VAL A 115 -12.46 8.85 48.63
N ASN A 116 -12.53 9.33 49.87
CA ASN A 116 -12.55 10.76 50.17
C ASN A 116 -11.37 11.51 49.49
N PRO A 117 -11.60 12.60 48.74
CA PRO A 117 -10.55 13.38 48.09
C PRO A 117 -9.41 13.82 49.01
N SER A 118 -9.70 14.16 50.27
CA SER A 118 -8.68 14.53 51.26
C SER A 118 -7.74 13.37 51.59
N GLN A 119 -8.26 12.14 51.59
CA GLN A 119 -7.49 10.92 51.77
C GLN A 119 -6.68 10.59 50.51
N LEU A 120 -7.22 10.86 49.31
CA LEU A 120 -6.46 10.72 48.07
C LEU A 120 -5.26 11.67 48.01
N ILE A 121 -5.40 12.89 48.50
CA ILE A 121 -4.29 13.86 48.56
C ILE A 121 -3.20 13.38 49.53
N SER A 122 -3.57 12.77 50.66
CA SER A 122 -2.60 12.24 51.62
C SER A 122 -1.89 10.98 51.11
N THR A 123 -2.56 10.12 50.35
CA THR A 123 -1.97 8.88 49.80
C THR A 123 -1.19 9.09 48.50
N LEU A 124 -1.65 9.99 47.61
CA LEU A 124 -1.05 10.23 46.28
C LEU A 124 -0.12 11.46 46.25
N GLY A 125 -0.18 12.31 47.27
CA GLY A 125 0.59 13.55 47.37
C GLY A 125 0.07 14.68 46.46
N ALA A 126 0.43 15.93 46.77
CA ALA A 126 0.02 17.13 46.03
C ALA A 126 0.44 17.14 44.54
N ALA A 127 1.35 16.26 44.14
CA ALA A 127 1.76 16.05 42.75
C ALA A 127 0.66 15.44 41.86
N SER A 128 -0.40 14.87 42.45
CA SER A 128 -1.53 14.27 41.73
C SER A 128 -2.57 15.29 41.23
N LEU A 129 -2.44 16.58 41.58
CA LEU A 129 -3.38 17.62 41.15
C LEU A 129 -3.01 18.20 39.76
N VAL A 130 -4.02 18.54 38.97
CA VAL A 130 -3.88 19.26 37.69
C VAL A 130 -3.56 20.72 37.99
N THR A 131 -2.28 21.06 38.01
CA THR A 131 -1.83 22.44 38.20
C THR A 131 -2.05 23.27 36.92
N GLU A 132 -2.25 24.59 37.05
CA GLU A 132 -2.37 25.50 35.89
C GLU A 132 -1.19 25.38 34.91
N LYS A 133 0.00 25.07 35.42
CA LYS A 133 1.20 24.81 34.61
C LYS A 133 0.99 23.65 33.62
N VAL A 134 0.24 22.60 33.97
CA VAL A 134 -0.06 21.48 33.07
C VAL A 134 -1.02 21.91 31.96
N LYS A 135 -2.07 22.68 32.29
CA LYS A 135 -3.02 23.23 31.29
C LYS A 135 -2.32 24.18 30.31
N LEU A 136 -1.43 25.04 30.81
CA LEU A 136 -0.62 25.94 29.99
C LEU A 136 0.32 25.15 29.06
N ASN A 137 0.99 24.11 29.57
CA ASN A 137 1.84 23.23 28.75
C ASN A 137 1.06 22.50 27.65
N GLU A 138 -0.15 22.00 27.94
CA GLU A 138 -1.00 21.38 26.92
C GLU A 138 -1.47 22.37 25.85
N LYS A 139 -1.82 23.60 26.26
CA LYS A 139 -2.19 24.68 25.34
C LYS A 139 -1.02 25.07 24.43
N GLN A 140 0.19 25.17 24.99
CA GLN A 140 1.42 25.43 24.23
C GLN A 140 1.76 24.28 23.26
N LYS A 141 1.55 23.01 23.66
CA LYS A 141 1.73 21.86 22.76
C LYS A 141 0.76 21.91 21.57
N ARG A 142 -0.51 22.25 21.82
CA ARG A 142 -1.51 22.40 20.75
C ARG A 142 -1.17 23.56 19.81
N SER A 143 -0.72 24.70 20.33
CA SER A 143 -0.34 25.84 19.48
C SER A 143 0.89 25.54 18.63
N LYS A 144 1.90 24.83 19.16
CA LYS A 144 3.07 24.38 18.41
C LYS A 144 2.71 23.41 17.29
N ALA A 145 1.85 22.42 17.57
CA ALA A 145 1.39 21.48 16.55
C ALA A 145 0.62 22.16 15.40
N LEU A 146 -0.21 23.16 15.73
CA LEU A 146 -0.94 23.95 14.72
C LEU A 146 0.04 24.76 13.84
N ALA A 147 1.02 25.42 14.46
CA ALA A 147 2.05 26.16 13.74
C ALA A 147 2.87 25.25 12.82
N GLN A 148 3.23 24.05 13.28
CA GLN A 148 3.95 23.07 12.46
C GLN A 148 3.12 22.65 11.24
N THR A 149 1.81 22.45 11.41
CA THR A 149 0.93 22.09 10.30
C THR A 149 0.89 23.19 9.24
N GLN A 150 0.89 24.47 9.67
CA GLN A 150 0.95 25.61 8.77
C GLN A 150 2.31 25.71 8.06
N VAL A 151 3.42 25.51 8.77
CA VAL A 151 4.77 25.49 8.18
C VAL A 151 4.92 24.37 7.16
N ASN A 152 4.45 23.16 7.48
CA ASN A 152 4.47 22.03 6.56
C ASN A 152 3.66 22.32 5.29
N LYS A 153 2.43 22.86 5.43
CA LYS A 153 1.61 23.26 4.28
C LYS A 153 2.30 24.33 3.43
N ARG A 154 2.94 25.31 4.06
CA ARG A 154 3.69 26.35 3.36
C ARG A 154 4.87 25.76 2.58
N LEU A 155 5.66 24.89 3.19
CA LEU A 155 6.80 24.23 2.54
C LEU A 155 6.36 23.35 1.36
N LEU A 156 5.25 22.62 1.51
CA LEU A 156 4.68 21.83 0.43
C LEU A 156 4.25 22.73 -0.74
N ASN A 157 3.54 23.82 -0.45
CA ASN A 157 3.13 24.79 -1.46
C ASN A 157 4.33 25.45 -2.16
N GLU A 158 5.39 25.81 -1.42
CA GLU A 158 6.63 26.38 -1.97
C GLU A 158 7.31 25.43 -2.97
N HIS A 159 7.19 24.12 -2.76
CA HIS A 159 7.71 23.11 -3.66
C HIS A 159 6.72 22.60 -4.72
N GLY A 160 5.50 23.15 -4.75
CA GLY A 160 4.43 22.70 -5.65
C GLY A 160 3.96 21.27 -5.36
N LEU A 161 4.06 20.83 -4.11
CA LEU A 161 3.73 19.47 -3.69
C LEU A 161 2.37 19.43 -3.01
N ASN A 162 1.67 18.32 -3.22
CA ASN A 162 0.40 18.06 -2.58
C ASN A 162 0.60 17.55 -1.14
N ILE A 163 -0.48 17.61 -0.37
CA ILE A 163 -0.48 17.09 1.00
C ILE A 163 -0.43 15.55 0.93
N PRO A 164 0.49 14.88 1.65
CA PRO A 164 0.51 13.43 1.73
C PRO A 164 -0.86 12.88 2.17
N PRO A 165 -1.35 11.78 1.57
CA PRO A 165 -2.61 11.18 1.97
C PRO A 165 -2.52 10.66 3.41
N SER A 166 -3.65 10.60 4.10
CA SER A 166 -3.71 9.90 5.39
C SER A 166 -3.35 8.43 5.19
N MET A 167 -2.57 7.87 6.12
CA MET A 167 -2.24 6.45 6.11
C MET A 167 -3.51 5.61 5.98
N LYS A 168 -3.50 4.68 5.02
CA LYS A 168 -4.57 3.70 4.85
C LYS A 168 -4.67 2.81 6.08
N ASP A 169 -5.86 2.26 6.31
CA ASP A 169 -6.10 1.31 7.39
C ASP A 169 -5.11 0.15 7.34
N GLU A 170 -4.78 -0.42 8.50
CA GLU A 170 -3.80 -1.49 8.60
C GLU A 170 -4.11 -2.69 7.71
N ALA A 171 -5.35 -2.89 7.24
CA ALA A 171 -5.78 -3.96 6.33
C ALA A 171 -5.52 -3.67 4.84
N GLU A 172 -5.30 -2.41 4.45
CA GLU A 172 -5.12 -1.98 3.06
C GLU A 172 -3.66 -1.60 2.73
N GLN A 173 -2.80 -1.50 3.74
CA GLN A 173 -1.37 -1.24 3.56
C GLN A 173 -0.68 -2.40 2.82
N PHE A 174 0.31 -2.10 2.00
CA PHE A 174 1.16 -3.09 1.34
C PHE A 174 2.57 -2.53 1.27
N VAL A 175 3.58 -3.39 1.03
CA VAL A 175 4.99 -2.96 0.97
C VAL A 175 5.56 -3.24 -0.41
N VAL A 176 6.31 -2.30 -0.97
CA VAL A 176 6.89 -2.41 -2.31
C VAL A 176 8.38 -2.77 -2.25
N SER A 177 8.80 -3.75 -3.07
CA SER A 177 10.19 -4.15 -3.27
C SER A 177 10.60 -4.03 -4.76
N PRO A 178 11.68 -3.29 -5.07
CA PRO A 178 12.30 -3.24 -6.39
C PRO A 178 13.32 -4.40 -6.60
N THR A 179 12.81 -5.62 -6.52
CA THR A 179 13.36 -6.98 -6.75
C THR A 179 14.79 -7.40 -7.11
N ASN A 180 15.74 -6.58 -7.51
CA ASN A 180 17.08 -7.10 -7.86
C ASN A 180 18.16 -6.75 -6.83
N TRP A 181 17.84 -5.94 -5.81
CA TRP A 181 18.84 -5.39 -4.90
C TRP A 181 19.07 -6.17 -3.60
N ALA A 182 18.12 -6.99 -3.17
CA ALA A 182 18.20 -7.74 -1.91
C ALA A 182 19.40 -8.72 -1.84
N GLY A 183 19.91 -9.21 -2.98
CA GLY A 183 21.07 -10.12 -2.97
C GLY A 183 22.42 -9.41 -2.81
N ILE A 184 22.56 -8.21 -3.39
CA ILE A 184 23.85 -7.50 -3.50
C ILE A 184 23.99 -6.48 -2.36
N ILE A 185 22.92 -5.73 -2.07
CA ILE A 185 22.96 -4.67 -1.07
C ILE A 185 23.04 -5.26 0.33
N ASP A 186 22.31 -6.32 0.65
CA ASP A 186 22.36 -6.96 1.96
C ASP A 186 23.79 -7.34 2.38
N GLN A 187 24.66 -7.68 1.42
CA GLN A 187 26.06 -8.01 1.67
C GLN A 187 26.97 -6.77 1.79
N ALA A 188 26.53 -5.62 1.28
CA ALA A 188 27.24 -4.34 1.35
C ALA A 188 26.98 -3.61 2.68
N LEU A 189 25.87 -3.91 3.37
CA LEU A 189 25.47 -3.25 4.60
C LEU A 189 26.29 -3.66 5.82
N ALA A 190 26.43 -2.73 6.77
CA ALA A 190 27.04 -3.01 8.06
C ALA A 190 26.18 -3.96 8.90
N PRO A 191 26.78 -4.82 9.73
CA PRO A 191 26.03 -5.65 10.68
C PRO A 191 25.15 -4.81 11.62
N PRO A 192 24.09 -5.40 12.19
CA PRO A 192 23.20 -4.71 13.14
C PRO A 192 23.97 -4.01 14.26
N ARG A 193 23.52 -2.81 14.65
CA ARG A 193 24.11 -1.98 15.73
C ARG A 193 25.59 -1.64 15.56
N THR A 194 26.11 -1.66 14.33
CA THR A 194 27.50 -1.31 14.04
C THR A 194 27.62 0.13 13.55
N ARG A 195 28.64 0.85 14.03
CA ARG A 195 29.00 2.19 13.56
C ARG A 195 30.31 2.12 12.80
N LYS A 196 30.22 2.19 11.47
CA LYS A 196 31.36 2.16 10.55
C LYS A 196 31.17 3.22 9.48
N HIS A 197 32.28 3.74 8.97
CA HIS A 197 32.29 4.73 7.88
C HIS A 197 32.60 4.09 6.51
N TYR A 198 33.20 2.90 6.53
CA TYR A 198 33.61 2.17 5.33
C TYR A 198 33.44 0.66 5.51
N GLN A 199 32.95 0.00 4.47
CA GLN A 199 32.91 -1.46 4.35
C GLN A 199 33.22 -1.87 2.92
N LYS A 200 33.88 -3.02 2.76
CA LYS A 200 34.17 -3.63 1.46
C LYS A 200 33.74 -5.09 1.47
N SER A 201 32.96 -5.47 0.47
CA SER A 201 32.45 -6.84 0.32
C SER A 201 32.73 -7.37 -1.09
N MET A 202 33.14 -8.63 -1.17
CA MET A 202 33.25 -9.35 -2.43
C MET A 202 31.88 -9.91 -2.81
N VAL A 203 31.37 -9.54 -3.98
CA VAL A 203 30.09 -10.00 -4.52
C VAL A 203 30.29 -10.66 -5.88
N SER A 204 29.36 -11.53 -6.26
CA SER A 204 29.32 -12.09 -7.62
C SER A 204 28.00 -11.71 -8.27
N ILE A 205 28.07 -11.02 -9.39
CA ILE A 205 26.92 -10.51 -10.14
C ILE A 205 27.01 -11.10 -11.53
N SER A 206 25.99 -11.85 -11.95
CA SER A 206 25.92 -12.47 -13.28
C SER A 206 27.16 -13.31 -13.66
N GLY A 207 27.78 -13.97 -12.67
CA GLY A 207 28.99 -14.77 -12.86
C GLY A 207 30.31 -13.98 -12.78
N THR A 208 30.24 -12.65 -12.82
CA THR A 208 31.40 -11.77 -12.67
C THR A 208 31.74 -11.52 -11.21
N ARG A 209 33.03 -11.56 -10.87
CA ARG A 209 33.52 -11.13 -9.55
C ARG A 209 33.52 -9.60 -9.50
N ALA A 210 32.90 -9.04 -8.49
CA ALA A 210 32.86 -7.61 -8.25
C ALA A 210 33.16 -7.29 -6.77
N VAL A 211 33.58 -6.06 -6.52
CA VAL A 211 33.76 -5.52 -5.18
C VAL A 211 32.73 -4.43 -5.00
N ILE A 212 31.98 -4.47 -3.91
CA ILE A 212 31.15 -3.35 -3.49
C ILE A 212 31.80 -2.67 -2.30
N GLU A 213 32.01 -1.36 -2.44
CA GLU A 213 32.41 -0.49 -1.36
C GLU A 213 31.21 0.30 -0.87
N THR A 214 31.13 0.49 0.44
CA THR A 214 30.08 1.26 1.10
C THR A 214 30.75 2.32 1.95
N ARG A 215 30.47 3.58 1.66
CA ARG A 215 31.13 4.75 2.25
C ARG A 215 30.09 5.69 2.82
N SER A 216 30.42 6.37 3.92
CA SER A 216 29.62 7.47 4.44
C SER A 216 30.52 8.47 5.14
N SER A 217 30.17 9.75 5.07
CA SER A 217 30.76 10.79 5.93
C SER A 217 30.39 10.57 7.39
N LYS A 218 29.21 9.98 7.64
CA LYS A 218 28.71 9.56 8.95
C LYS A 218 28.76 8.02 9.00
N ASN A 219 27.79 7.39 9.64
CA ASN A 219 27.72 5.93 9.68
C ASN A 219 27.08 5.38 8.41
N ILE A 220 27.64 4.31 7.86
CA ILE A 220 27.03 3.58 6.74
C ILE A 220 25.75 2.88 7.17
N MET A 221 24.86 2.63 6.22
CA MET A 221 23.66 1.84 6.42
C MET A 221 23.96 0.47 7.03
N THR A 222 23.12 0.09 7.98
CA THR A 222 23.09 -1.22 8.61
C THR A 222 21.96 -2.07 8.04
N VAL A 223 22.00 -3.39 8.27
CA VAL A 223 20.91 -4.29 7.87
C VAL A 223 19.56 -3.89 8.49
N ASP A 224 19.55 -3.30 9.68
CA ASP A 224 18.32 -2.85 10.36
C ASP A 224 17.63 -1.69 9.61
N ASP A 225 18.39 -0.94 8.81
CA ASP A 225 17.91 0.22 8.04
C ASP A 225 17.16 -0.20 6.76
N LEU A 226 17.34 -1.45 6.28
CA LEU A 226 16.63 -1.96 5.09
C LEU A 226 15.12 -1.85 5.22
N MET A 227 14.57 -2.23 6.37
CA MET A 227 13.12 -2.17 6.55
C MET A 227 12.62 -0.71 6.55
N THR A 228 13.43 0.24 7.02
CA THR A 228 13.11 1.67 6.92
C THR A 228 13.18 2.13 5.46
N LEU A 229 14.21 1.73 4.71
CA LEU A 229 14.32 2.00 3.28
C LEU A 229 13.10 1.48 2.50
N PHE A 230 12.66 0.25 2.76
CA PHE A 230 11.48 -0.33 2.12
C PHE A 230 10.18 0.39 2.52
N ALA A 231 10.10 0.91 3.75
CA ALA A 231 9.01 1.79 4.16
C ALA A 231 9.01 3.08 3.34
N LEU A 232 10.18 3.69 3.08
CA LEU A 232 10.28 4.89 2.22
C LEU A 232 9.84 4.61 0.78
N PHE A 233 10.22 3.47 0.19
CA PHE A 233 9.74 3.08 -1.15
C PHE A 233 8.24 2.95 -1.20
N THR A 234 7.67 2.28 -0.19
CA THR A 234 6.24 2.05 -0.09
C THR A 234 5.47 3.36 -0.01
N LEU A 235 5.87 4.25 0.88
CA LEU A 235 5.23 5.55 1.04
C LEU A 235 5.40 6.43 -0.21
N THR A 236 6.53 6.31 -0.92
CA THR A 236 6.74 6.99 -2.20
C THR A 236 5.74 6.55 -3.25
N VAL A 237 5.58 5.24 -3.44
CA VAL A 237 4.62 4.71 -4.41
C VAL A 237 3.18 5.09 -4.01
N GLN A 238 2.83 4.99 -2.72
CA GLN A 238 1.50 5.36 -2.23
C GLN A 238 1.19 6.84 -2.44
N TYR A 239 2.16 7.73 -2.24
CA TYR A 239 1.99 9.16 -2.45
C TYR A 239 1.69 9.48 -3.92
N HIS A 240 2.48 8.93 -4.85
CA HIS A 240 2.32 9.21 -6.27
C HIS A 240 1.10 8.53 -6.89
N ASP A 241 0.73 7.33 -6.41
CA ASP A 241 -0.50 6.63 -6.81
C ASP A 241 -1.75 7.43 -6.41
N HIS A 242 -1.78 7.98 -5.19
CA HIS A 242 -2.89 8.81 -4.71
C HIS A 242 -3.11 10.08 -5.54
N HIS A 243 -2.04 10.66 -6.09
CA HIS A 243 -2.11 11.91 -6.87
C HIS A 243 -2.08 11.67 -8.39
N LYS A 244 -2.18 10.41 -8.83
CA LYS A 244 -2.10 10.04 -10.24
C LYS A 244 -3.13 10.76 -11.11
N ASP A 245 -4.38 10.84 -10.66
CA ASP A 245 -5.46 11.49 -11.42
C ASP A 245 -5.17 12.99 -11.61
N GLN A 246 -4.55 13.63 -10.61
CA GLN A 246 -4.17 15.03 -10.70
C GLN A 246 -3.02 15.24 -11.69
N TYR A 247 -1.99 14.38 -11.66
CA TYR A 247 -0.90 14.44 -12.65
C TYR A 247 -1.42 14.28 -14.08
N GLN A 248 -2.43 13.43 -14.29
CA GLN A 248 -3.10 13.25 -15.58
C GLN A 248 -3.89 14.48 -16.00
N LEU A 249 -4.66 15.09 -15.10
CA LEU A 249 -5.41 16.32 -15.38
C LEU A 249 -4.49 17.48 -15.77
N ASP A 250 -3.36 17.61 -15.07
CA ASP A 250 -2.38 18.68 -15.28
C ASP A 250 -1.39 18.38 -16.43
N ALA A 251 -1.47 17.19 -17.05
CA ALA A 251 -0.53 16.70 -18.06
C ALA A 251 0.95 16.82 -17.64
N SER A 252 1.22 16.62 -16.35
CA SER A 252 2.55 16.79 -15.76
C SER A 252 3.21 15.43 -15.52
N GLN A 253 4.53 15.35 -15.73
CA GLN A 253 5.31 14.16 -15.38
C GLN A 253 5.32 13.97 -13.86
N VAL A 254 5.27 12.72 -13.40
CA VAL A 254 5.31 12.40 -11.96
C VAL A 254 6.60 12.97 -11.35
N PRO A 255 6.52 13.96 -10.44
CA PRO A 255 7.70 14.69 -9.98
C PRO A 255 8.55 13.82 -9.05
N ASN A 256 9.87 13.84 -9.22
CA ASN A 256 10.83 13.17 -8.30
C ASN A 256 11.01 13.96 -6.99
N LYS A 257 9.92 14.27 -6.31
CA LYS A 257 9.86 14.92 -5.01
C LYS A 257 8.71 14.31 -4.23
N THR A 258 9.03 13.67 -3.11
CA THR A 258 8.06 12.90 -2.33
C THR A 258 8.04 13.37 -0.89
N PRO A 259 6.99 14.06 -0.44
CA PRO A 259 6.83 14.47 0.95
C PRO A 259 6.32 13.32 1.82
N LEU A 260 7.04 13.01 2.91
CA LEU A 260 6.75 11.93 3.85
C LEU A 260 6.80 12.45 5.30
N TYR A 261 5.77 12.12 6.09
CA TYR A 261 5.79 12.40 7.53
C TYR A 261 6.45 11.27 8.32
N ILE A 262 7.18 11.63 9.37
CA ILE A 262 7.82 10.65 10.26
C ILE A 262 6.81 9.73 10.97
N THR A 263 5.60 10.23 11.24
CA THR A 263 4.51 9.47 11.85
C THR A 263 4.07 8.31 10.96
N ASP A 264 4.06 8.51 9.65
CA ASP A 264 3.63 7.51 8.66
C ASP A 264 4.68 6.40 8.56
N ILE A 265 5.97 6.79 8.58
CA ILE A 265 7.10 5.86 8.63
C ILE A 265 7.05 5.02 9.90
N LEU A 266 6.78 5.63 11.06
CA LEU A 266 6.65 4.92 12.35
C LEU A 266 5.48 3.95 12.34
N SER A 267 4.33 4.37 11.81
CA SER A 267 3.13 3.54 11.69
C SER A 267 3.40 2.29 10.83
N LEU A 268 3.98 2.49 9.64
CA LEU A 268 4.31 1.39 8.73
C LEU A 268 5.38 0.45 9.31
N ARG A 269 6.33 0.97 10.10
CA ARG A 269 7.33 0.17 10.85
C ARG A 269 6.78 -0.48 12.12
N GLY A 270 5.53 -0.22 12.50
CA GLY A 270 4.91 -0.72 13.73
C GLY A 270 5.59 -0.24 15.01
N LYS A 271 6.23 0.93 14.97
CA LYS A 271 6.89 1.54 16.14
C LYS A 271 5.92 2.48 16.84
N LYS A 272 5.84 2.39 18.17
CA LYS A 272 5.05 3.32 18.98
C LYS A 272 5.64 4.72 18.87
N ASP A 273 4.79 5.70 18.60
CA ASP A 273 5.19 7.10 18.50
C ASP A 273 5.73 7.59 19.85
N SER A 274 7.05 7.79 19.91
CA SER A 274 7.80 8.22 21.08
C SER A 274 9.05 8.95 20.63
N GLY A 275 9.61 9.81 21.49
CA GLY A 275 10.85 10.54 21.19
C GLY A 275 11.99 9.62 20.72
N PRO A 276 12.36 8.58 21.48
CA PRO A 276 13.40 7.64 21.07
C PRO A 276 13.10 6.88 19.77
N ALA A 277 11.83 6.57 19.50
CA ALA A 277 11.45 5.91 18.25
C ALA A 277 11.60 6.85 17.05
N ARG A 278 11.21 8.12 17.20
CA ARG A 278 11.43 9.16 16.19
C ARG A 278 12.92 9.34 15.92
N ASP A 279 13.72 9.44 16.97
CA ASP A 279 15.19 9.58 16.85
C ASP A 279 15.81 8.36 16.17
N SER A 280 15.37 7.15 16.52
CA SER A 280 15.83 5.92 15.84
C SER A 280 15.50 5.90 14.33
N ILE A 281 14.33 6.41 13.92
CA ILE A 281 13.97 6.51 12.51
C ILE A 281 14.78 7.63 11.82
N ARG A 282 14.99 8.77 12.48
CA ARG A 282 15.83 9.87 11.97
C ARG A 282 17.25 9.38 11.70
N ASP A 283 17.86 8.69 12.66
CA ASP A 283 19.20 8.12 12.53
C ASP A 283 19.26 7.09 11.38
N SER A 284 18.18 6.33 11.16
CA SER A 284 18.09 5.35 10.06
C SER A 284 18.01 6.06 8.71
N ILE A 285 17.17 7.08 8.59
CA ILE A 285 17.04 7.90 7.37
C ILE A 285 18.34 8.63 7.08
N GLU A 286 19.02 9.16 8.10
CA GLU A 286 20.33 9.82 7.96
C GLU A 286 21.39 8.85 7.44
N ARG A 287 21.45 7.61 7.96
CA ARG A 287 22.36 6.58 7.41
C ARG A 287 22.02 6.24 5.97
N ILE A 288 20.73 6.08 5.63
CA ILE A 288 20.27 5.84 4.25
C ILE A 288 20.65 6.99 3.34
N GLU A 289 20.48 8.21 3.83
CA GLU A 289 20.85 9.42 3.15
C GLU A 289 22.35 9.41 2.88
N TYR A 290 23.22 9.41 3.88
CA TYR A 290 24.67 9.63 3.68
C TYR A 290 25.47 8.40 3.21
N THR A 291 24.83 7.29 2.83
CA THR A 291 25.55 6.09 2.38
C THR A 291 25.67 6.06 0.85
N ASP A 292 26.92 6.04 0.39
CA ASP A 292 27.29 5.84 -1.01
C ASP A 292 27.72 4.38 -1.23
N PHE A 293 27.21 3.79 -2.31
CA PHE A 293 27.61 2.47 -2.79
C PHE A 293 28.44 2.62 -4.06
N GLN A 294 29.55 1.90 -4.12
CA GLN A 294 30.39 1.86 -5.31
C GLN A 294 30.69 0.41 -5.69
N LEU A 295 30.20 -0.01 -6.85
CA LEU A 295 30.40 -1.34 -7.40
C LEU A 295 31.51 -1.31 -8.44
N HIS A 296 32.53 -2.13 -8.24
CA HIS A 296 33.67 -2.29 -9.15
C HIS A 296 33.65 -3.69 -9.75
N GLU A 297 33.50 -3.79 -11.07
CA GLU A 297 33.65 -5.06 -11.79
C GLU A 297 35.13 -5.41 -11.91
N LEU A 298 35.54 -6.58 -11.39
CA LEU A 298 36.97 -6.98 -11.36
C LEU A 298 37.40 -7.71 -12.64
N THR A 299 36.46 -8.18 -13.45
CA THR A 299 36.76 -8.81 -14.74
C THR A 299 36.52 -7.79 -15.84
N GLY A 300 37.56 -7.53 -16.65
CA GLY A 300 37.44 -6.68 -17.82
C GLY A 300 36.38 -7.24 -18.77
N ARG A 301 35.56 -6.35 -19.31
CA ARG A 301 34.59 -6.68 -20.36
C ARG A 301 34.70 -5.69 -21.49
N TRP A 302 34.24 -6.09 -22.65
CA TRP A 302 34.14 -5.18 -23.79
C TRP A 302 33.14 -4.06 -23.45
N LEU A 303 33.62 -2.81 -23.39
CA LEU A 303 32.79 -1.63 -23.13
C LEU A 303 32.57 -0.82 -24.41
N SER A 304 33.61 -0.65 -25.21
CA SER A 304 33.57 0.09 -26.48
C SER A 304 34.72 -0.34 -27.40
N GLU A 305 34.68 0.05 -28.67
CA GLU A 305 35.77 -0.23 -29.63
C GLU A 305 37.13 0.28 -29.16
N ASN A 306 37.16 1.39 -28.41
CA ASN A 306 38.38 1.99 -27.85
C ASN A 306 38.77 1.40 -26.48
N MET A 307 37.90 0.61 -25.83
CA MET A 307 38.18 -0.10 -24.57
C MET A 307 37.58 -1.52 -24.61
N PRO A 308 38.25 -2.45 -25.33
CA PRO A 308 37.80 -3.83 -25.45
C PRO A 308 37.97 -4.64 -24.16
N GLU A 309 38.85 -4.22 -23.24
CA GLU A 309 38.99 -4.79 -21.89
C GLU A 309 38.83 -3.70 -20.82
N GLY A 310 37.65 -3.09 -20.79
CA GLY A 310 37.33 -2.01 -19.86
C GLY A 310 36.85 -2.52 -18.49
N PHE A 311 37.16 -1.77 -17.44
CA PHE A 311 36.67 -2.02 -16.08
C PHE A 311 35.57 -1.02 -15.72
N LYS A 312 34.33 -1.49 -15.54
CA LYS A 312 33.21 -0.63 -15.14
C LYS A 312 33.23 -0.42 -13.61
N SER A 313 33.12 0.84 -13.19
CA SER A 313 32.77 1.20 -11.81
C SER A 313 31.48 1.99 -11.81
N ASP A 314 30.56 1.65 -10.92
CA ASP A 314 29.24 2.27 -10.80
C ASP A 314 29.06 2.80 -9.38
N ARG A 315 28.83 4.12 -9.23
CA ARG A 315 28.65 4.76 -7.93
C ARG A 315 27.24 5.31 -7.84
N PHE A 316 26.48 4.85 -6.84
CA PHE A 316 25.11 5.27 -6.64
C PHE A 316 24.80 5.51 -5.16
N ARG A 317 23.74 6.27 -4.93
CA ARG A 317 23.16 6.61 -3.64
C ARG A 317 21.66 6.48 -3.77
N PHE A 318 20.94 6.14 -2.69
CA PHE A 318 19.47 6.04 -2.76
C PHE A 318 18.80 7.41 -2.90
N LEU A 319 19.20 8.35 -2.03
CA LEU A 319 18.63 9.70 -1.96
C LEU A 319 19.62 10.69 -2.56
N ALA A 320 19.26 11.33 -3.66
CA ALA A 320 20.07 12.38 -4.26
C ALA A 320 20.02 13.67 -3.42
N ARG A 321 18.85 13.95 -2.83
CA ARG A 321 18.64 15.12 -1.97
C ARG A 321 17.51 14.88 -0.98
N THR A 322 17.67 15.40 0.23
CA THR A 322 16.62 15.44 1.25
C THR A 322 16.37 16.88 1.67
N ILE A 323 15.12 17.31 1.68
CA ILE A 323 14.71 18.59 2.26
C ILE A 323 13.89 18.28 3.51
N THR A 324 14.23 18.89 4.63
CA THR A 324 13.65 18.54 5.93
C THR A 324 13.00 19.73 6.61
N ALA A 325 11.82 19.52 7.20
CA ALA A 325 11.21 20.48 8.11
C ALA A 325 11.22 19.95 9.55
N SER A 326 11.78 20.74 10.46
CA SER A 326 11.91 20.46 11.89
C SER A 326 11.01 21.38 12.71
N GLU A 327 10.48 20.87 13.83
CA GLU A 327 9.73 21.68 14.82
C GLU A 327 10.68 22.41 15.77
N GLU A 328 11.76 21.73 16.16
CA GLU A 328 12.79 22.28 17.04
C GLU A 328 13.85 23.02 16.21
N ALA A 329 14.41 24.08 16.77
CA ALA A 329 15.54 24.79 16.18
C ALA A 329 16.76 23.86 16.09
N PRO A 330 17.63 24.02 15.08
CA PRO A 330 18.89 23.28 15.01
C PRO A 330 19.72 23.51 16.28
N THR A 331 20.27 22.43 16.83
CA THR A 331 21.13 22.47 18.02
C THR A 331 22.51 21.95 17.67
N GLU A 332 23.56 22.58 18.21
CA GLU A 332 24.92 22.08 18.07
C GLU A 332 25.14 20.90 19.03
N GLY A 333 25.62 19.78 18.49
CA GLY A 333 25.98 18.59 19.25
C GLY A 333 27.28 18.77 20.02
N SER A 334 27.60 17.81 20.90
CA SER A 334 28.87 17.77 21.64
C SER A 334 30.10 17.59 20.73
N ASP A 335 29.87 17.13 19.50
CA ASP A 335 30.82 16.93 18.42
C ASP A 335 31.02 18.21 17.56
N GLY A 336 30.30 19.30 17.84
CA GLY A 336 30.28 20.51 17.02
C GLY A 336 29.46 20.37 15.74
N GLU A 337 28.79 19.23 15.52
CA GLU A 337 27.91 19.03 14.36
C GLU A 337 26.50 19.55 14.64
N ILE A 338 25.87 20.13 13.62
CA ILE A 338 24.48 20.58 13.72
C ILE A 338 23.54 19.37 13.71
N ARG A 339 22.72 19.24 14.76
CA ARG A 339 21.68 18.24 14.88
C ARG A 339 20.31 18.87 14.66
N ILE A 340 19.53 18.24 13.78
CA ILE A 340 18.16 18.64 13.46
C ILE A 340 17.19 17.51 13.82
N LYS A 341 15.95 17.87 14.17
CA LYS A 341 14.90 16.91 14.48
C LYS A 341 13.71 17.06 13.53
N PRO A 342 13.84 16.54 12.32
CA PRO A 342 12.81 16.69 11.31
C PRO A 342 11.56 15.85 11.63
N ASN A 343 10.43 16.36 11.16
CA ASN A 343 9.11 15.70 11.21
C ASN A 343 8.54 15.44 9.81
N LEU A 344 8.95 16.24 8.82
CA LEU A 344 8.59 16.11 7.41
C LEU A 344 9.87 15.99 6.58
N TYR A 345 9.90 15.02 5.68
CA TYR A 345 10.97 14.74 4.74
C TYR A 345 10.44 14.86 3.31
N ILE A 346 11.04 15.72 2.49
CA ILE A 346 10.83 15.73 1.05
C ILE A 346 12.01 14.99 0.43
N LEU A 347 11.75 13.77 -0.02
CA LEU A 347 12.74 12.89 -0.62
C LEU A 347 12.86 13.15 -2.12
N VAL A 348 14.10 13.25 -2.59
CA VAL A 348 14.45 13.21 -4.01
C VAL A 348 15.32 11.98 -4.21
N TRP A 349 14.77 11.00 -4.91
CA TRP A 349 15.47 9.75 -5.21
C TRP A 349 16.54 9.97 -6.28
N GLU A 350 17.56 9.13 -6.32
CA GLU A 350 18.51 9.12 -7.44
C GLU A 350 17.76 8.92 -8.77
N PRO A 351 18.03 9.74 -9.81
CA PRO A 351 17.21 9.74 -11.03
C PRO A 351 17.08 8.38 -11.71
N SER A 352 18.18 7.63 -11.83
CA SER A 352 18.17 6.32 -12.49
C SER A 352 17.29 5.33 -11.72
N PHE A 353 17.41 5.33 -10.39
CA PHE A 353 16.58 4.53 -9.50
C PHE A 353 15.11 4.97 -9.51
N TYR A 354 14.84 6.28 -9.58
CA TYR A 354 13.48 6.81 -9.63
C TYR A 354 12.79 6.46 -10.95
N GLU A 355 13.49 6.60 -12.08
CA GLU A 355 12.99 6.16 -13.37
C GLU A 355 12.77 4.64 -13.39
N GLU A 356 13.66 3.86 -12.77
CA GLU A 356 13.44 2.43 -12.59
C GLU A 356 12.18 2.14 -11.75
N LEU A 357 11.92 2.94 -10.71
CA LEU A 357 10.68 2.86 -9.92
C LEU A 357 9.45 3.18 -10.78
N LEU A 358 9.51 4.14 -11.71
CA LEU A 358 8.39 4.51 -12.59
C LEU A 358 8.17 3.57 -13.78
N THR A 359 9.25 3.06 -14.37
CA THR A 359 9.23 2.30 -15.62
C THR A 359 8.95 0.82 -15.43
N ARG A 360 9.30 0.25 -14.27
CA ARG A 360 9.13 -1.18 -14.00
C ARG A 360 7.67 -1.60 -14.15
N ASP A 361 7.44 -2.69 -14.87
CA ASP A 361 6.11 -3.23 -15.12
C ASP A 361 5.38 -3.67 -13.84
N TYR A 362 6.15 -4.17 -12.87
CA TYR A 362 5.61 -4.78 -11.66
C TYR A 362 6.48 -4.45 -10.44
N PHE A 363 5.81 -4.12 -9.35
CA PHE A 363 6.40 -4.10 -8.02
C PHE A 363 6.18 -5.42 -7.31
N PHE A 364 7.14 -5.84 -6.50
CA PHE A 364 6.98 -7.02 -5.66
C PHE A 364 6.39 -6.60 -4.33
N LEU A 365 5.29 -7.22 -3.95
CA LEU A 365 4.55 -6.86 -2.75
C LEU A 365 5.05 -7.68 -1.57
N PHE A 366 5.42 -7.03 -0.48
CA PHE A 366 5.72 -7.67 0.81
C PHE A 366 4.53 -7.46 1.75
N PRO A 367 4.23 -8.43 2.64
CA PRO A 367 3.26 -8.23 3.71
C PRO A 367 3.70 -7.07 4.62
N PRO A 368 2.85 -6.10 4.95
CA PRO A 368 3.24 -4.99 5.82
C PRO A 368 3.71 -5.44 7.21
N GLU A 369 3.24 -6.60 7.68
CA GLU A 369 3.62 -7.19 8.95
C GLU A 369 5.11 -7.59 8.98
N ILE A 370 5.75 -7.83 7.83
CA ILE A 370 7.19 -8.18 7.76
C ILE A 370 8.06 -7.00 8.17
N LEU A 371 7.62 -5.76 7.91
CA LEU A 371 8.33 -4.55 8.30
C LEU A 371 8.26 -4.30 9.80
N LYS A 372 7.45 -5.04 10.55
CA LYS A 372 7.37 -4.95 12.02
C LYS A 372 8.28 -5.99 12.71
N GLN A 373 8.88 -6.91 11.95
CA GLN A 373 9.64 -8.04 12.49
C GLN A 373 11.11 -7.71 12.75
N HIS A 374 11.80 -8.69 13.36
CA HIS A 374 13.24 -8.67 13.51
C HIS A 374 13.95 -8.78 12.14
N THR A 375 15.10 -8.14 12.02
CA THR A 375 15.90 -8.04 10.78
C THR A 375 16.20 -9.40 10.14
N LEU A 376 16.57 -10.42 10.94
CA LEU A 376 16.84 -11.77 10.42
C LEU A 376 15.59 -12.43 9.80
N VAL A 377 14.40 -12.16 10.33
CA VAL A 377 13.13 -12.67 9.78
C VAL A 377 12.82 -11.98 8.46
N PHE A 378 13.04 -10.66 8.39
CA PHE A 378 12.90 -9.89 7.15
C PHE A 378 13.86 -10.38 6.06
N GLN A 379 15.13 -10.61 6.39
CA GLN A 379 16.12 -11.16 5.46
C GLN A 379 15.77 -12.58 5.00
N LEU A 380 15.31 -13.44 5.92
CA LEU A 380 14.85 -14.79 5.60
C LEU A 380 13.69 -14.76 4.61
N TYR A 381 12.68 -13.92 4.87
CA TYR A 381 11.53 -13.75 3.97
C TYR A 381 11.96 -13.22 2.59
N SER A 382 12.84 -12.20 2.57
CA SER A 382 13.39 -11.63 1.34
C SER A 382 14.17 -12.67 0.51
N TYR A 383 14.92 -13.53 1.18
CA TYR A 383 15.64 -14.63 0.55
C TYR A 383 14.70 -15.69 -0.02
N PHE A 384 13.67 -16.11 0.72
CA PHE A 384 12.67 -17.05 0.18
C PHE A 384 11.91 -16.46 -1.00
N ARG A 385 11.63 -15.16 -0.99
CA ARG A 385 11.00 -14.48 -2.12
C ARG A 385 11.83 -14.52 -3.40
N SER A 386 13.15 -14.45 -3.30
CA SER A 386 14.03 -14.57 -4.47
C SER A 386 14.27 -16.02 -4.89
N ARG A 387 14.37 -16.96 -3.94
CA ARG A 387 14.69 -18.36 -4.21
C ARG A 387 13.49 -19.21 -4.65
N MET A 388 12.31 -18.96 -4.09
CA MET A 388 11.11 -19.80 -4.28
C MET A 388 10.24 -19.40 -5.47
N VAL A 389 10.69 -18.47 -6.33
CA VAL A 389 9.90 -17.93 -7.47
C VAL A 389 9.33 -19.02 -8.39
N ARG A 390 10.01 -20.18 -8.49
CA ARG A 390 9.58 -21.33 -9.32
C ARG A 390 9.61 -22.66 -8.58
N ARG A 391 9.64 -22.65 -7.24
CA ARG A 391 9.73 -23.87 -6.40
C ARG A 391 8.54 -23.94 -5.45
N HIS A 392 7.85 -25.08 -5.44
CA HIS A 392 6.74 -25.33 -4.50
C HIS A 392 7.24 -25.81 -3.13
N SER A 393 8.32 -26.56 -3.10
CA SER A 393 8.98 -27.02 -1.88
C SER A 393 10.50 -26.98 -2.03
N ASP A 394 11.21 -26.74 -0.94
CA ASP A 394 12.67 -26.85 -0.86
C ASP A 394 13.03 -27.29 0.56
N ALA A 395 14.26 -27.78 0.74
CA ALA A 395 14.78 -28.13 2.05
C ALA A 395 16.20 -27.59 2.17
N MET A 396 16.51 -26.99 3.32
CA MET A 396 17.81 -26.39 3.58
C MET A 396 18.25 -26.63 5.02
N LEU A 397 19.56 -26.69 5.23
CA LEU A 397 20.10 -26.63 6.59
C LEU A 397 20.16 -25.16 7.06
N LEU A 398 19.95 -24.96 8.36
CA LEU A 398 20.07 -23.64 8.96
C LEU A 398 21.51 -23.10 8.84
N SER A 399 22.52 -23.98 8.82
CA SER A 399 23.92 -23.64 8.55
C SER A 399 24.14 -23.07 7.14
N GLU A 400 23.43 -23.59 6.13
CA GLU A 400 23.43 -23.02 4.78
C GLU A 400 22.74 -21.65 4.74
N LEU A 401 21.62 -21.50 5.46
CA LEU A 401 20.94 -20.21 5.59
C LEU A 401 21.86 -19.17 6.24
N ASN A 402 22.69 -19.54 7.23
CA ASN A 402 23.67 -18.65 7.81
C ASN A 402 24.68 -18.14 6.76
N GLN A 403 25.21 -19.05 5.94
CA GLN A 403 26.14 -18.72 4.84
C GLN A 403 25.53 -17.84 3.74
N LYS A 404 24.20 -17.86 3.58
CA LYS A 404 23.49 -17.08 2.55
C LYS A 404 22.97 -15.74 3.07
N LEU A 405 22.51 -15.68 4.32
CA LEU A 405 21.91 -14.49 4.92
C LEU A 405 22.91 -13.64 5.69
N ALA A 406 23.83 -14.28 6.42
CA ALA A 406 24.59 -13.62 7.47
C ALA A 406 25.99 -14.22 7.69
N ARG A 407 26.82 -14.26 6.64
CA ARG A 407 28.20 -14.80 6.68
C ARG A 407 29.08 -14.25 7.80
N ASN A 408 28.81 -13.01 8.21
CA ASN A 408 29.59 -12.29 9.22
C ASN A 408 29.09 -12.53 10.65
N ILE A 409 28.01 -13.30 10.84
CA ILE A 409 27.45 -13.62 12.16
C ILE A 409 27.87 -15.05 12.54
N GLU A 410 28.37 -15.20 13.77
CA GLU A 410 28.71 -16.52 14.32
C GLU A 410 27.48 -17.43 14.37
N TRP A 411 27.67 -18.70 14.02
CA TRP A 411 26.63 -19.74 14.01
C TRP A 411 25.75 -19.76 15.27
N ARG A 412 26.35 -19.72 16.46
CA ARG A 412 25.62 -19.78 17.73
C ARG A 412 24.65 -18.61 17.90
N ARG A 413 25.09 -17.41 17.54
CA ARG A 413 24.28 -16.20 17.65
C ARG A 413 23.18 -16.19 16.58
N PHE A 414 23.52 -16.54 15.34
CA PHE A 414 22.57 -16.63 14.24
C PHE A 414 21.45 -17.62 14.54
N SER A 415 21.80 -18.85 14.91
CA SER A 415 20.83 -19.91 15.23
C SER A 415 19.96 -19.54 16.42
N MET A 416 20.54 -19.04 17.52
CA MET A 416 19.78 -18.63 18.70
C MET A 416 18.81 -17.48 18.41
N ASP A 417 19.27 -16.41 17.74
CA ASP A 417 18.43 -15.25 17.46
C ASP A 417 17.33 -15.60 16.43
N LEU A 418 17.66 -16.32 15.35
CA LEU A 418 16.68 -16.68 14.34
C LEU A 418 15.63 -17.67 14.87
N LEU A 419 16.04 -18.72 15.59
CA LEU A 419 15.10 -19.69 16.17
C LEU A 419 14.23 -19.06 17.25
N ARG A 420 14.75 -18.13 18.07
CA ARG A 420 13.92 -17.40 19.05
C ARG A 420 12.81 -16.62 18.37
N GLU A 421 13.13 -15.88 17.30
CA GLU A 421 12.13 -15.09 16.58
C GLU A 421 11.14 -15.97 15.81
N LEU A 422 11.60 -17.06 15.18
CA LEU A 422 10.73 -18.02 14.49
C LEU A 422 9.79 -18.75 15.46
N ARG A 423 10.27 -19.15 16.64
CA ARG A 423 9.43 -19.74 17.68
C ARG A 423 8.39 -18.76 18.21
N ARG A 424 8.75 -17.48 18.34
CA ARG A 424 7.77 -16.44 18.70
C ARG A 424 6.64 -16.34 17.66
N LEU A 425 6.95 -16.53 16.38
CA LEU A 425 5.97 -16.53 15.28
C LEU A 425 5.22 -17.86 15.12
N SER A 426 5.63 -18.92 15.81
CA SER A 426 4.98 -20.24 15.80
C SER A 426 3.71 -20.29 16.65
N ASP A 427 3.48 -19.30 17.53
CA ASP A 427 2.37 -19.25 18.48
C ASP A 427 2.20 -20.54 19.32
N GLY A 428 3.31 -21.20 19.64
CA GLY A 428 3.33 -22.44 20.44
C GLY A 428 2.97 -23.72 19.67
N LYS A 429 2.99 -23.71 18.34
CA LYS A 429 2.76 -24.90 17.51
C LYS A 429 4.03 -25.74 17.36
N GLY A 430 4.29 -26.59 18.36
CA GLY A 430 5.36 -27.60 18.35
C GLY A 430 6.21 -27.59 19.61
N ASP A 431 7.24 -28.42 19.59
CA ASP A 431 8.19 -28.63 20.69
C ASP A 431 9.57 -28.04 20.35
N ASP A 432 10.49 -28.06 21.33
CA ASP A 432 11.85 -27.56 21.19
C ASP A 432 12.67 -28.23 20.08
N SER A 433 12.30 -29.45 19.68
CA SER A 433 12.93 -30.22 18.61
C SER A 433 12.24 -30.11 17.26
N LEU A 434 10.95 -29.81 17.22
CA LEU A 434 10.15 -29.74 16.00
C LEU A 434 9.05 -28.69 16.17
N PHE A 435 9.10 -27.63 15.36
CA PHE A 435 8.04 -26.63 15.35
C PHE A 435 7.77 -26.12 13.94
N VAL A 436 6.55 -25.64 13.73
CA VAL A 436 6.08 -25.13 12.44
C VAL A 436 5.84 -23.63 12.52
N VAL A 437 6.19 -22.92 11.46
CA VAL A 437 6.01 -21.46 11.36
C VAL A 437 5.42 -21.12 10.01
N ASN A 438 4.33 -20.37 10.02
CA ASN A 438 3.84 -19.74 8.80
C ASN A 438 4.52 -18.39 8.63
N LEU A 439 5.46 -18.29 7.70
CA LEU A 439 6.15 -17.06 7.35
C LEU A 439 5.41 -16.35 6.20
N TRP A 440 4.13 -16.02 6.45
CA TRP A 440 3.23 -15.35 5.50
C TRP A 440 3.14 -16.05 4.13
N GLY A 441 2.80 -17.35 4.15
CA GLY A 441 2.64 -18.21 2.98
C GLY A 441 3.83 -19.13 2.68
N TYR A 442 4.98 -18.90 3.34
CA TYR A 442 6.06 -19.88 3.42
C TYR A 442 5.93 -20.68 4.71
N HIS A 443 5.40 -21.90 4.61
CA HIS A 443 5.29 -22.83 5.72
C HIS A 443 6.63 -23.50 5.97
N LEU A 444 7.21 -23.21 7.14
CA LEU A 444 8.48 -23.76 7.57
C LEU A 444 8.23 -24.88 8.57
N THR A 445 8.84 -26.03 8.34
CA THR A 445 8.97 -27.10 9.34
C THR A 445 10.43 -27.17 9.74
N ILE A 446 10.70 -26.89 11.01
CA ILE A 446 12.07 -26.80 11.54
C ILE A 446 12.28 -27.98 12.47
N GLU A 447 13.17 -28.87 12.09
CA GLU A 447 13.52 -30.08 12.82
C GLU A 447 14.99 -30.03 13.26
N ALA A 448 15.23 -30.26 14.55
CA ALA A 448 16.58 -30.37 15.07
C ALA A 448 17.25 -31.69 14.65
N THR A 449 18.46 -31.61 14.11
CA THR A 449 19.26 -32.77 13.72
C THR A 449 20.62 -32.77 14.44
N GLY A 450 21.06 -33.94 14.88
CA GLY A 450 22.35 -34.14 15.55
C GLY A 450 22.34 -34.10 17.09
N GLU A 451 23.51 -34.35 17.69
CA GLU A 451 23.71 -34.35 19.14
C GLU A 451 23.76 -32.94 19.75
N ALA A 452 23.47 -32.82 21.04
CA ALA A 452 23.31 -31.53 21.74
C ALA A 452 24.49 -30.53 21.60
N LYS A 453 25.72 -31.00 21.33
CA LYS A 453 26.91 -30.15 21.12
C LYS A 453 27.05 -29.60 19.71
N ASN A 454 26.58 -30.32 18.68
CA ASN A 454 26.66 -29.96 17.26
C ASN A 454 25.27 -30.01 16.61
N ARG A 455 24.30 -29.34 17.24
CA ARG A 455 22.91 -29.31 16.78
C ARG A 455 22.77 -28.40 15.56
N ASP A 456 22.38 -28.98 14.43
CA ASP A 456 21.91 -28.22 13.26
C ASP A 456 20.38 -28.35 13.16
N TYR A 457 19.78 -27.62 12.24
CA TYR A 457 18.34 -27.61 12.04
C TYR A 457 18.03 -27.78 10.56
N HIS A 458 17.23 -28.79 10.26
CA HIS A 458 16.65 -28.99 8.94
C HIS A 458 15.42 -28.09 8.80
N VAL A 459 15.41 -27.25 7.78
CA VAL A 459 14.32 -26.32 7.47
C VAL A 459 13.67 -26.79 6.17
N ALA A 460 12.55 -27.50 6.30
CA ALA A 460 11.70 -27.82 5.17
C ALA A 460 10.76 -26.64 4.90
N ILE A 461 10.67 -26.25 3.63
CA ILE A 461 9.95 -25.05 3.18
C ILE A 461 8.89 -25.48 2.19
N GLN A 462 7.64 -25.13 2.46
CA GLN A 462 6.52 -25.33 1.55
C GLN A 462 5.89 -23.96 1.23
N CYS A 463 5.77 -23.67 -0.06
CA CYS A 463 5.27 -22.39 -0.56
C CYS A 463 3.78 -22.53 -0.96
N ASP A 464 2.91 -21.84 -0.24
CA ASP A 464 1.51 -21.64 -0.62
C ASP A 464 1.38 -20.28 -1.34
N ALA A 465 1.25 -20.33 -2.66
CA ALA A 465 1.19 -19.13 -3.49
C ALA A 465 -0.06 -18.29 -3.25
N GLU A 466 -1.20 -18.91 -2.94
CA GLU A 466 -2.45 -18.19 -2.68
C GLU A 466 -2.34 -17.42 -1.36
N GLU A 467 -1.75 -18.04 -0.34
CA GLU A 467 -1.53 -17.41 0.94
C GLU A 467 -0.48 -16.29 0.87
N VAL A 468 0.61 -16.49 0.11
CA VAL A 468 1.60 -15.44 -0.17
C VAL A 468 0.92 -14.24 -0.86
N LEU A 469 0.03 -14.46 -1.83
CA LEU A 469 -0.75 -13.40 -2.49
C LEU A 469 -1.70 -12.70 -1.52
N ARG A 470 -2.39 -13.47 -0.67
CA ARG A 470 -3.33 -12.97 0.33
C ARG A 470 -2.66 -12.07 1.36
N TYR A 471 -1.55 -12.51 1.96
CA TYR A 471 -0.82 -11.71 2.95
C TYR A 471 -0.09 -10.52 2.34
N SER A 472 0.36 -10.65 1.08
CA SER A 472 0.92 -9.51 0.34
C SER A 472 -0.16 -8.53 -0.15
N ARG A 473 -1.45 -8.86 0.06
CA ARG A 473 -2.64 -8.07 -0.30
C ARG A 473 -2.66 -7.69 -1.78
N ALA A 474 -2.11 -8.56 -2.62
CA ALA A 474 -2.16 -8.40 -4.06
C ALA A 474 -3.60 -8.65 -4.53
N ARG A 475 -4.20 -7.68 -5.24
CA ARG A 475 -5.47 -7.91 -5.93
C ARG A 475 -5.19 -8.87 -7.10
N THR A 476 -5.81 -10.03 -7.07
CA THR A 476 -5.70 -11.09 -8.09
C THR A 476 -6.37 -10.65 -9.39
N THR A 477 -5.74 -9.75 -10.16
CA THR A 477 -6.20 -9.40 -11.52
C THR A 477 -5.23 -9.86 -12.61
N ASN A 478 -4.18 -10.62 -12.26
CA ASN A 478 -3.32 -11.28 -13.24
C ASN A 478 -3.83 -12.68 -13.57
N ALA A 479 -5.02 -12.76 -14.18
CA ALA A 479 -5.48 -13.98 -14.83
C ALA A 479 -4.55 -14.28 -16.02
N GLY A 480 -3.66 -15.27 -15.87
CA GLY A 480 -2.93 -15.86 -17.01
C GLY A 480 -1.40 -15.99 -16.88
N LYS A 481 -0.75 -15.35 -15.89
CA LYS A 481 0.67 -15.61 -15.61
C LYS A 481 0.81 -16.36 -14.30
N ARG A 482 0.99 -17.69 -14.37
CA ARG A 482 1.41 -18.57 -13.27
C ARG A 482 2.84 -18.23 -12.78
N ASN A 483 3.08 -16.98 -12.39
CA ASN A 483 4.29 -16.59 -11.68
C ASN A 483 3.91 -16.48 -10.21
N MET A 484 4.49 -17.34 -9.38
CA MET A 484 4.27 -17.48 -7.92
C MET A 484 4.68 -16.24 -7.09
N ALA A 485 4.92 -15.10 -7.73
CA ALA A 485 5.36 -13.87 -7.08
C ALA A 485 4.16 -12.91 -6.98
N PRO A 486 3.76 -12.50 -5.77
CA PRO A 486 2.72 -11.49 -5.60
C PRO A 486 3.27 -10.15 -6.10
N THR A 487 2.76 -9.74 -7.25
CA THR A 487 3.16 -8.52 -7.92
C THR A 487 2.00 -7.55 -8.03
N LEU A 488 2.28 -6.26 -7.85
CA LEU A 488 1.38 -5.19 -8.21
C LEU A 488 1.80 -4.69 -9.60
N PRO A 489 0.90 -4.61 -10.60
CA PRO A 489 1.14 -3.79 -11.78
C PRO A 489 1.55 -2.40 -11.30
N ASN A 490 2.63 -1.84 -11.82
CA ASN A 490 3.12 -0.55 -11.33
C ASN A 490 2.05 0.52 -11.57
N PRO A 491 1.44 1.09 -10.52
CA PRO A 491 0.38 2.07 -10.68
C PRO A 491 0.89 3.37 -11.31
N LEU A 492 2.20 3.63 -11.22
CA LEU A 492 2.84 4.83 -11.78
C LEU A 492 3.16 4.67 -13.26
N ARG A 493 3.13 3.43 -13.77
CA ARG A 493 3.32 3.12 -15.18
C ARG A 493 2.02 3.35 -15.94
N ASN A 494 1.73 4.61 -16.25
CA ASN A 494 0.88 4.93 -17.38
C ASN A 494 1.77 5.58 -18.44
N GLU A 495 1.71 5.03 -19.65
CA GLU A 495 2.15 5.71 -20.87
C GLU A 495 1.47 7.09 -20.88
N MET A 496 2.25 8.14 -20.59
CA MET A 496 1.78 9.51 -20.70
C MET A 496 1.62 9.83 -22.18
N VAL A 497 0.53 9.34 -22.79
CA VAL A 497 0.04 9.94 -24.03
C VAL A 497 -0.51 11.29 -23.60
N SER A 498 0.24 12.34 -23.91
CA SER A 498 -0.17 13.70 -23.56
C SER A 498 -1.52 14.00 -24.22
N ARG A 499 -2.36 14.79 -23.54
CA ARG A 499 -3.63 15.27 -24.12
C ARG A 499 -3.42 15.96 -25.47
N LYS A 500 -2.25 16.60 -25.67
CA LYS A 500 -1.79 17.14 -26.95
C LYS A 500 -1.49 16.09 -28.01
N GLN A 501 -0.91 14.95 -27.67
CA GLN A 501 -0.75 13.83 -28.62
C GLN A 501 -2.09 13.16 -28.93
N LEU A 502 -3.01 13.08 -27.96
CA LEU A 502 -4.39 12.65 -28.20
C LEU A 502 -5.16 13.66 -29.08
N ASP A 503 -4.92 14.96 -28.89
CA ASP A 503 -5.54 16.03 -29.68
C ASP A 503 -4.89 16.15 -31.08
N GLU A 504 -3.57 15.95 -31.22
CA GLU A 504 -2.85 15.86 -32.51
C GLU A 504 -3.23 14.59 -33.28
N LEU A 505 -3.40 13.46 -32.58
CA LEU A 505 -3.97 12.25 -33.16
C LEU A 505 -5.43 12.46 -33.55
N SER A 506 -6.22 13.23 -32.79
CA SER A 506 -7.60 13.58 -33.17
C SER A 506 -7.68 14.56 -34.34
N GLY A 507 -6.75 15.52 -34.43
CA GLY A 507 -6.70 16.51 -35.51
C GLY A 507 -6.25 15.91 -36.85
N ILE A 508 -5.49 14.81 -36.81
CA ILE A 508 -5.14 14.02 -38.00
C ILE A 508 -6.33 13.11 -38.42
N ILE A 509 -7.27 12.81 -37.52
CA ILE A 509 -8.44 11.96 -37.78
C ILE A 509 -9.59 12.74 -38.44
N ASP A 510 -9.70 14.06 -38.25
CA ASP A 510 -10.80 14.88 -38.80
C ASP A 510 -10.74 15.11 -40.33
N GLY A 511 -9.72 14.56 -41.02
CA GLY A 511 -9.55 14.71 -42.48
C GLY A 511 -10.15 13.60 -43.34
N GLU A 512 -10.38 12.40 -42.83
CA GLU A 512 -10.68 11.23 -43.69
C GLU A 512 -11.83 10.31 -43.25
N PHE A 513 -12.34 10.33 -42.00
CA PHE A 513 -13.40 9.40 -41.56
C PHE A 513 -14.34 9.98 -40.47
N GLU A 514 -15.57 9.43 -40.36
CA GLU A 514 -16.66 9.97 -39.52
C GLU A 514 -16.25 10.27 -38.06
N PRO A 515 -16.70 11.41 -37.49
CA PRO A 515 -16.43 11.77 -36.10
C PRO A 515 -17.05 10.74 -35.14
N ILE A 516 -16.22 10.30 -34.19
CA ILE A 516 -16.59 9.35 -33.12
C ILE A 516 -17.87 9.84 -32.41
N GLN A 517 -19.00 9.15 -32.62
CA GLN A 517 -20.26 9.47 -31.92
C GLN A 517 -20.16 9.07 -30.44
N ARG A 518 -19.82 10.04 -29.58
CA ARG A 518 -19.80 9.89 -28.12
C ARG A 518 -21.23 9.78 -27.59
N LYS A 519 -21.60 8.65 -26.99
CA LYS A 519 -22.89 8.50 -26.29
C LYS A 519 -22.77 8.91 -24.81
N PRO A 520 -23.86 9.44 -24.19
CA PRO A 520 -23.87 9.77 -22.78
C PRO A 520 -23.75 8.51 -21.90
N ARG A 521 -23.07 8.66 -20.75
CA ARG A 521 -22.76 7.59 -19.78
C ARG A 521 -24.02 6.84 -19.32
N SER A 522 -24.02 5.51 -19.49
CA SER A 522 -25.01 4.61 -18.87
C SER A 522 -24.68 4.38 -17.39
N THR A 523 -25.69 4.42 -16.53
CA THR A 523 -25.56 4.35 -15.06
C THR A 523 -25.60 2.94 -14.47
N ASN A 524 -25.79 1.88 -15.27
CA ASN A 524 -25.93 0.51 -14.74
C ASN A 524 -24.87 -0.45 -15.29
N GLY A 525 -24.20 -1.14 -14.35
CA GLY A 525 -23.03 -1.98 -14.56
C GLY A 525 -23.29 -3.31 -15.27
N ASN A 526 -22.38 -3.61 -16.19
CA ASN A 526 -21.61 -4.85 -16.33
C ASN A 526 -20.77 -4.69 -17.60
N LEU A 527 -19.44 -4.72 -17.49
CA LEU A 527 -18.50 -4.61 -18.62
C LEU A 527 -18.77 -5.74 -19.63
N GLY A 528 -19.27 -5.38 -20.81
CA GLY A 528 -19.55 -6.33 -21.87
C GLY A 528 -19.49 -5.68 -23.25
N ARG A 529 -18.41 -5.96 -23.99
CA ARG A 529 -18.28 -5.62 -25.41
C ARG A 529 -19.32 -6.36 -26.23
N ARG A 530 -20.08 -5.65 -27.08
CA ARG A 530 -21.05 -6.26 -28.00
C ARG A 530 -20.51 -6.25 -29.42
N VAL A 531 -20.20 -7.43 -29.94
CA VAL A 531 -19.78 -7.63 -31.33
C VAL A 531 -21.01 -7.97 -32.18
N LYS A 532 -21.28 -7.18 -33.22
CA LYS A 532 -22.26 -7.49 -34.25
C LYS A 532 -21.52 -7.86 -35.53
N LEU A 533 -21.52 -9.14 -35.85
CA LEU A 533 -21.00 -9.65 -37.10
C LEU A 533 -22.06 -9.48 -38.20
N ARG A 534 -21.73 -8.77 -39.28
CA ARG A 534 -22.48 -8.82 -40.54
C ARG A 534 -21.60 -9.45 -41.62
N LYS A 535 -22.19 -9.76 -42.77
CA LYS A 535 -21.51 -10.50 -43.85
C LYS A 535 -20.21 -9.84 -44.36
N HIS A 536 -20.19 -8.51 -44.45
CA HIS A 536 -19.07 -7.74 -45.00
C HIS A 536 -18.43 -6.76 -44.00
N LEU A 537 -18.98 -6.66 -42.79
CA LEU A 537 -18.55 -5.69 -41.78
C LEU A 537 -18.82 -6.19 -40.36
N VAL A 538 -17.91 -5.87 -39.45
CA VAL A 538 -18.04 -6.17 -38.02
C VAL A 538 -18.13 -4.85 -37.26
N GLU A 539 -19.18 -4.71 -36.46
CA GLU A 539 -19.35 -3.59 -35.53
C GLU A 539 -19.00 -4.05 -34.11
N ILE A 540 -17.94 -3.50 -33.55
CA ILE A 540 -17.54 -3.71 -32.17
C ILE A 540 -18.00 -2.51 -31.35
N ASN A 541 -19.02 -2.71 -30.51
CA ASN A 541 -19.50 -1.68 -29.60
C ASN A 541 -18.81 -1.86 -28.24
N ALA A 542 -17.94 -0.91 -27.89
CA ALA A 542 -17.42 -0.70 -26.54
C ALA A 542 -18.14 0.50 -25.90
N ASP A 543 -18.18 0.57 -24.57
CA ASP A 543 -19.07 1.47 -23.80
C ASP A 543 -19.12 2.94 -24.29
N GLU A 544 -18.01 3.46 -24.85
CA GLU A 544 -17.92 4.86 -25.31
C GLU A 544 -17.64 5.03 -26.82
N ILE A 545 -17.31 3.95 -27.56
CA ILE A 545 -16.94 4.01 -28.99
C ILE A 545 -17.47 2.79 -29.75
N THR A 546 -17.98 3.02 -30.98
CA THR A 546 -18.29 1.96 -31.95
C THR A 546 -17.17 1.90 -32.99
N ILE A 547 -16.55 0.74 -33.17
CA ILE A 547 -15.55 0.51 -34.22
C ILE A 547 -16.16 -0.40 -35.28
N THR A 548 -16.06 0.01 -36.54
CA THR A 548 -16.44 -0.77 -37.72
C THR A 548 -15.19 -1.28 -38.44
N LEU A 549 -15.11 -2.60 -38.64
CA LEU A 549 -14.04 -3.25 -39.39
C LEU A 549 -14.60 -3.92 -40.64
N SER A 550 -13.83 -3.90 -41.73
CA SER A 550 -14.13 -4.61 -42.99
C SER A 550 -12.87 -5.30 -43.53
N LYS A 551 -13.01 -6.20 -44.52
CA LYS A 551 -11.84 -6.77 -45.21
C LYS A 551 -10.98 -5.75 -45.97
N TYR A 552 -11.53 -4.56 -46.21
CA TYR A 552 -10.83 -3.45 -46.85
C TYR A 552 -10.16 -2.51 -45.84
N THR A 553 -10.25 -2.79 -44.53
CA THR A 553 -9.59 -1.99 -43.49
C THR A 553 -8.07 -2.10 -43.64
N SER A 554 -7.38 -0.96 -43.72
CA SER A 554 -5.93 -0.92 -43.86
C SER A 554 -5.23 -1.52 -42.63
N PRO A 555 -4.03 -2.10 -42.77
CA PRO A 555 -3.28 -2.66 -41.65
C PRO A 555 -3.02 -1.62 -40.54
N GLU A 556 -2.82 -0.36 -40.93
CA GLU A 556 -2.64 0.76 -40.01
C GLU A 556 -3.92 1.11 -39.24
N ALA A 557 -5.09 1.06 -39.89
CA ALA A 557 -6.38 1.28 -39.25
C ALA A 557 -6.77 0.11 -38.32
N LEU A 558 -6.37 -1.11 -38.69
CA LEU A 558 -6.53 -2.30 -37.87
C LEU A 558 -5.70 -2.19 -36.58
N GLU A 559 -4.41 -1.84 -36.69
CA GLU A 559 -3.55 -1.65 -35.51
C GLU A 559 -4.07 -0.54 -34.59
N ARG A 560 -4.53 0.58 -35.17
CA ARG A 560 -5.15 1.68 -34.41
C ARG A 560 -6.43 1.24 -33.68
N SER A 561 -7.28 0.44 -34.35
CA SER A 561 -8.50 -0.11 -33.76
C SER A 561 -8.23 -1.07 -32.61
N ILE A 562 -7.21 -1.93 -32.75
CA ILE A 562 -6.77 -2.87 -31.71
C ILE A 562 -6.26 -2.09 -30.50
N SER A 563 -5.42 -1.08 -30.70
CA SER A 563 -4.91 -0.21 -29.63
C SER A 563 -6.03 0.53 -28.90
N ALA A 564 -6.99 1.10 -29.63
CA ALA A 564 -8.14 1.80 -29.04
C ALA A 564 -9.02 0.85 -28.22
N LEU A 565 -9.34 -0.33 -28.75
CA LEU A 565 -10.12 -1.34 -28.02
C LEU A 565 -9.37 -1.83 -26.78
N SER A 566 -8.04 -1.98 -26.85
CA SER A 566 -7.21 -2.43 -25.74
C SER A 566 -7.17 -1.39 -24.62
N ALA A 567 -7.00 -0.12 -24.98
CA ALA A 567 -7.02 0.99 -24.03
C ALA A 567 -8.39 1.13 -23.33
N MET A 568 -9.50 0.96 -24.07
CA MET A 568 -10.85 1.18 -23.53
C MET A 568 -11.41 0.00 -22.73
N THR A 569 -11.14 -1.23 -23.18
CA THR A 569 -11.70 -2.44 -22.53
C THR A 569 -10.80 -2.99 -21.43
N GLY A 570 -9.55 -2.52 -21.34
CA GLY A 570 -8.55 -3.04 -20.39
C GLY A 570 -8.05 -4.46 -20.74
N HIS A 571 -8.46 -5.03 -21.87
CA HIS A 571 -7.93 -6.28 -22.38
C HIS A 571 -6.57 -6.07 -23.04
N SER A 572 -5.73 -7.10 -23.02
CA SER A 572 -4.39 -7.02 -23.61
C SER A 572 -4.46 -6.83 -25.13
N TYR A 573 -3.51 -6.05 -25.66
CA TYR A 573 -3.38 -5.83 -27.11
C TYR A 573 -3.32 -7.15 -27.89
N ALA A 574 -2.62 -8.16 -27.37
CA ALA A 574 -2.52 -9.48 -28.00
C ALA A 574 -3.88 -10.20 -28.10
N SER A 575 -4.70 -10.14 -27.05
CA SER A 575 -6.01 -10.79 -27.03
C SER A 575 -6.98 -10.13 -28.01
N ILE A 576 -6.97 -8.80 -28.10
CA ILE A 576 -7.81 -8.08 -29.05
C ILE A 576 -7.30 -8.24 -30.48
N LYS A 577 -5.98 -8.30 -30.68
CA LYS A 577 -5.39 -8.56 -31.99
C LYS A 577 -5.85 -9.90 -32.54
N GLU A 578 -5.76 -10.96 -31.73
CA GLU A 578 -6.22 -12.31 -32.09
C GLU A 578 -7.71 -12.32 -32.45
N GLU A 579 -8.54 -11.68 -31.64
CA GLU A 579 -9.98 -11.60 -31.90
C GLU A 579 -10.34 -10.76 -33.12
N CYS A 580 -9.72 -9.60 -33.33
CA CYS A 580 -9.93 -8.78 -34.52
C CYS A 580 -9.48 -9.53 -35.79
N SER A 581 -8.37 -10.29 -35.72
CA SER A 581 -7.93 -11.15 -36.81
C SER A 581 -8.93 -12.27 -37.10
N GLU A 582 -9.44 -12.98 -36.08
CA GLU A 582 -10.48 -13.99 -36.25
C GLU A 582 -11.79 -13.44 -36.83
N LEU A 583 -12.17 -12.22 -36.44
CA LEU A 583 -13.37 -11.56 -36.94
C LEU A 583 -13.21 -11.13 -38.40
N LEU A 584 -12.02 -10.66 -38.80
CA LEU A 584 -11.71 -10.32 -40.19
C LEU A 584 -11.66 -11.56 -41.10
N GLU A 585 -11.19 -12.70 -40.60
CA GLU A 585 -11.22 -13.96 -41.36
C GLU A 585 -12.64 -14.41 -41.71
N LYS A 586 -13.62 -14.11 -40.84
CA LYS A 586 -15.04 -14.45 -41.03
C LYS A 586 -15.78 -13.52 -42.00
N LEU A 587 -15.17 -12.43 -42.46
CA LEU A 587 -15.78 -11.48 -43.39
C LEU A 587 -15.58 -11.86 -44.87
N ASP A 588 -16.62 -11.65 -45.68
CA ASP A 588 -16.56 -11.84 -47.13
C ASP A 588 -16.13 -10.56 -47.88
N TRP A 589 -15.38 -10.73 -48.96
CA TRP A 589 -15.10 -9.65 -49.93
C TRP A 589 -16.38 -9.22 -50.66
N LEU A 590 -16.44 -7.96 -51.10
CA LEU A 590 -17.49 -7.49 -51.98
C LEU A 590 -17.21 -8.06 -53.39
N ARG A 591 -18.14 -8.87 -53.91
CA ARG A 591 -18.00 -9.53 -55.22
C ARG A 591 -19.12 -9.10 -56.17
N VAL A 592 -18.75 -8.90 -57.42
CA VAL A 592 -19.68 -8.82 -58.56
C VAL A 592 -19.41 -10.07 -59.40
N ASP A 593 -20.39 -10.96 -59.48
CA ASP A 593 -20.24 -12.28 -60.09
C ASP A 593 -19.09 -13.10 -59.45
N GLU A 594 -17.99 -13.38 -60.17
CA GLU A 594 -16.81 -14.09 -59.64
C GLU A 594 -15.67 -13.15 -59.20
N ASP A 595 -15.73 -11.86 -59.56
CA ASP A 595 -14.62 -10.92 -59.37
C ASP A 595 -14.78 -10.07 -58.09
N VAL A 596 -13.64 -9.80 -57.44
CA VAL A 596 -13.57 -8.96 -56.23
C VAL A 596 -13.48 -7.50 -56.62
N VAL A 597 -14.34 -6.66 -56.03
CA VAL A 597 -14.26 -5.20 -56.21
C VAL A 597 -13.01 -4.67 -55.52
N ASN A 598 -12.15 -3.97 -56.27
CA ASN A 598 -10.89 -3.44 -55.76
C ASN A 598 -11.10 -2.22 -54.85
N TYR A 599 -10.23 -2.10 -53.85
CA TYR A 599 -10.22 -0.95 -52.93
C TYR A 599 -10.06 0.38 -53.65
N SER A 600 -9.21 0.43 -54.69
CA SER A 600 -8.96 1.64 -55.49
C SER A 600 -10.24 2.18 -56.12
N THR A 601 -11.11 1.31 -56.62
CA THR A 601 -12.41 1.68 -57.21
C THR A 601 -13.35 2.28 -56.16
N LEU A 602 -13.37 1.72 -54.96
CA LEU A 602 -14.20 2.22 -53.85
C LEU A 602 -13.67 3.55 -53.32
N SER A 603 -12.35 3.70 -53.18
CA SER A 603 -11.70 4.95 -52.73
C SER A 603 -11.95 6.09 -53.71
N GLN A 604 -11.75 5.85 -55.01
CA GLN A 604 -12.00 6.84 -56.06
C GLN A 604 -13.46 7.29 -56.08
N LEU A 605 -14.41 6.39 -55.82
CA LEU A 605 -15.83 6.73 -55.76
C LEU A 605 -16.17 7.61 -54.55
N VAL A 606 -15.57 7.32 -53.39
CA VAL A 606 -15.74 8.14 -52.18
C VAL A 606 -15.14 9.54 -52.38
N GLU A 607 -13.95 9.63 -52.95
CA GLU A 607 -13.31 10.91 -53.29
C GLU A 607 -14.14 11.71 -54.31
N LEU A 608 -14.65 11.05 -55.35
CA LEU A 608 -15.48 11.68 -56.37
C LEU A 608 -16.80 12.19 -55.78
N TYR A 609 -17.44 11.42 -54.91
CA TYR A 609 -18.68 11.84 -54.25
C TYR A 609 -18.45 13.00 -53.26
N ASN A 610 -17.43 12.89 -52.39
CA ASN A 610 -17.14 13.90 -51.37
C ASN A 610 -16.56 15.20 -51.96
N SER A 611 -15.91 15.14 -53.13
CA SER A 611 -15.45 16.35 -53.84
C SER A 611 -16.59 17.12 -54.53
N GLN A 612 -17.69 16.43 -54.87
CA GLN A 612 -18.85 17.04 -55.52
C GLN A 612 -19.91 17.54 -54.53
N ASN A 613 -20.00 16.94 -53.34
CA ASN A 613 -21.02 17.24 -52.34
C ASN A 613 -20.40 17.82 -51.05
N SER A 614 -20.73 19.06 -50.73
CA SER A 614 -20.26 19.75 -49.50
C SER A 614 -21.16 19.55 -48.28
N HIS A 615 -22.38 19.02 -48.47
CA HIS A 615 -23.40 18.94 -47.42
C HIS A 615 -23.52 17.56 -46.76
N LYS A 616 -23.11 16.49 -47.45
CA LYS A 616 -23.19 15.12 -46.94
C LYS A 616 -21.87 14.39 -47.16
N HIS A 617 -21.45 13.60 -46.18
CA HIS A 617 -20.21 12.83 -46.23
C HIS A 617 -20.49 11.34 -46.42
N LEU A 618 -19.79 10.71 -47.37
CA LEU A 618 -19.85 9.28 -47.61
C LEU A 618 -18.57 8.61 -47.12
N SER A 619 -18.69 7.70 -46.16
CA SER A 619 -17.57 6.87 -45.68
C SER A 619 -17.47 5.56 -46.47
N ILE A 620 -16.27 4.98 -46.52
CA ILE A 620 -16.01 3.69 -47.18
C ILE A 620 -16.84 2.56 -46.55
N GLU A 621 -17.06 2.57 -45.23
CA GLU A 621 -17.84 1.53 -44.56
C GLU A 621 -19.33 1.58 -44.95
N ARG A 622 -19.88 2.79 -45.08
CA ARG A 622 -21.26 2.98 -45.55
C ARG A 622 -21.44 2.61 -47.01
N LEU A 623 -20.45 2.94 -47.83
CA LEU A 623 -20.43 2.52 -49.23
C LEU A 623 -20.45 0.98 -49.32
N ILE A 624 -19.59 0.27 -48.58
CA ILE A 624 -19.56 -1.20 -48.57
C ILE A 624 -20.90 -1.78 -48.09
N ALA A 625 -21.48 -1.23 -47.02
CA ALA A 625 -22.77 -1.66 -46.49
C ALA A 625 -23.92 -1.45 -47.49
N GLY A 626 -23.94 -0.32 -48.20
CA GLY A 626 -24.95 0.02 -49.19
C GLY A 626 -24.85 -0.81 -50.46
N LEU A 627 -23.63 -0.99 -50.98
CA LEU A 627 -23.37 -1.78 -52.20
C LEU A 627 -23.65 -3.27 -51.99
N ALA A 628 -23.44 -3.80 -50.79
CA ALA A 628 -23.77 -5.19 -50.45
C ALA A 628 -25.27 -5.51 -50.62
N VAL A 629 -26.15 -4.52 -50.43
CA VAL A 629 -27.61 -4.67 -50.59
C VAL A 629 -28.04 -4.33 -52.02
N ARG A 630 -27.40 -3.35 -52.67
CA ARG A 630 -27.75 -2.85 -54.00
C ARG A 630 -26.88 -3.45 -55.09
N ARG A 631 -27.03 -4.76 -55.36
CA ARG A 631 -26.22 -5.51 -56.35
C ARG A 631 -26.18 -4.89 -57.75
N LYS A 632 -27.27 -4.28 -58.22
CA LYS A 632 -27.32 -3.60 -59.53
C LYS A 632 -26.42 -2.37 -59.58
N VAL A 633 -26.46 -1.55 -58.53
CA VAL A 633 -25.62 -0.34 -58.38
C VAL A 633 -24.14 -0.75 -58.21
N CYS A 634 -23.87 -1.81 -57.46
CA CYS A 634 -22.53 -2.38 -57.32
C CYS A 634 -21.94 -2.86 -58.66
N ARG A 635 -22.76 -3.48 -59.52
CA ARG A 635 -22.34 -3.89 -60.87
C ARG A 635 -22.06 -2.68 -61.77
N GLN A 636 -22.92 -1.67 -61.76
CA GLN A 636 -22.72 -0.43 -62.53
C GLN A 636 -21.42 0.30 -62.13
N ILE A 637 -21.12 0.38 -60.84
CA ILE A 637 -19.88 0.97 -60.34
C ILE A 637 -18.66 0.14 -60.77
N PHE A 638 -18.76 -1.19 -60.72
CA PHE A 638 -17.68 -2.09 -61.15
C PHE A 638 -17.38 -1.96 -62.65
N GLU A 639 -18.41 -1.76 -63.47
CA GLU A 639 -18.31 -1.54 -64.92
C GLU A 639 -17.92 -0.10 -65.30
N GLY A 640 -17.83 0.82 -64.32
CA GLY A 640 -17.43 2.22 -64.53
C GLY A 640 -18.57 3.17 -64.94
N HIS A 641 -19.82 2.74 -64.81
CA HIS A 641 -21.00 3.54 -65.13
C HIS A 641 -21.47 4.37 -63.92
N LEU A 642 -21.31 5.70 -64.00
CA LEU A 642 -21.69 6.68 -62.96
C LEU A 642 -22.89 7.52 -63.43
N ASP A 643 -24.04 6.86 -63.60
CA ASP A 643 -25.28 7.53 -64.03
C ASP A 643 -26.01 8.19 -62.83
N ASP A 644 -26.99 9.06 -63.10
CA ASP A 644 -27.79 9.75 -62.06
C ASP A 644 -28.38 8.78 -61.02
N SER A 645 -28.76 7.57 -61.44
CA SER A 645 -29.27 6.54 -60.53
C SER A 645 -28.23 6.04 -59.50
N VAL A 646 -26.95 6.04 -59.86
CA VAL A 646 -25.84 5.69 -58.96
C VAL A 646 -25.59 6.84 -58.00
N MET A 647 -25.62 8.09 -58.48
CA MET A 647 -25.45 9.27 -57.63
C MET A 647 -26.58 9.44 -56.61
N THR A 648 -27.84 9.22 -57.00
CA THR A 648 -28.97 9.20 -56.05
C THR A 648 -28.81 8.08 -55.02
N ALA A 649 -28.32 6.91 -55.44
CA ALA A 649 -28.06 5.81 -54.52
C ALA A 649 -26.94 6.12 -53.52
N LEU A 650 -25.89 6.85 -53.93
CA LEU A 650 -24.81 7.31 -53.05
C LEU A 650 -25.31 8.39 -52.07
N GLU A 651 -26.19 9.30 -52.51
CA GLU A 651 -26.81 10.32 -51.65
C GLU A 651 -27.71 9.75 -50.55
N GLU A 652 -28.36 8.61 -50.81
CA GLU A 652 -29.12 7.87 -49.82
C GLU A 652 -28.22 7.11 -48.81
N MET A 653 -26.96 6.86 -49.16
CA MET A 653 -25.98 6.18 -48.30
C MET A 653 -25.16 7.16 -47.44
N ALA A 654 -24.98 8.40 -47.91
CA ALA A 654 -24.24 9.46 -47.23
C ALA A 654 -25.04 10.12 -46.08
N VAL A 655 -24.33 10.70 -45.10
CA VAL A 655 -24.91 11.43 -43.94
C VAL A 655 -24.78 12.91 -44.09
#